data_AF-A0A953G8C4-F1
#
_entry.id   AF-A0A953G8C4-F1
#
_cell.length_a   1.000
_cell.length_b   1.000
_cell.length_c   1.000
_cell.angle_alpha   90.00
_cell.angle_beta   90.00
_cell.angle_gamma   90.00
#
_symmetry.space_group_name_H-M   'P 1'
#
loop_
_entity.id
_entity.type
_entity.pdbx_description
1 polymer ?
#
loop_
_entity_poly.entity_id
_entity_poly.type
_entity_poly.pdbx_seq_one_letter_code
_entity_poly.pdbx_strand_id
1 'polypeptide(L)'
;MFPLRFSTLIRRSVLGLFILVDLLSSAGYEAFGQSNEGKDFWFVFLEHHDRTNNRKCIITSKYNTTGYIELPLTGWRQDFAVNANSVFIVDVPGQAEMIGSGGIVDRGVHVVTAEPSSVYIHHYFEFRADAALVLPVPSLGNNYYVMNYQGYQTNGVFYPPEFACLATEDNTTVIITYSATISGGLKKKGDKDTFLLNKGQAIQIQANSILDDLSGTYIHSDHFVAVFSGNKWTQIPNGFGNRDNLLEQMYPVEVWGKQFIAVPSKTTSADRYRILASEDNTTVTLSGQGSMPGPFTINKGEWKEFELRAKPAYVQASKPIMVAMFLVGGTYNGRSDNLGDPSMVLLNSIEQYRDTVTLYNSPYENITENYINVITTVKDTASFRLDGRSAVQLNQTFQTIGPNNEFAYLQLTVNEGAHVLSTGVCGLIAIAYGYGFAESYAYGGGANFTKFNNLPIPDGSCLHDTIDFKTGLPESRFEVFWDAGDGFRTSMHKFRHTYADIGTYTVKLIYRDLCRNVTDSLTKELQITLRQPLQAYPDTLLCEGGSVTLRAIDRPQSKYKWTGPDNFSSEEASPVLTNVAPKQSGTYQVTGYYFGCPTYPKEVNVDIKPNPHVELGQDTFFCPARTTLTLSIPSYSTIRWEDQSNTVIRTITAGGLYSVRVMDQFGCPGSDSIFIEEKCPLIIHIPNVFSPNGDQVNDIFRPSVEYVREFKLEIFSRWGERLFVSNDVATGWNGQLVDGQNALPGVYIYHIFAEGYNEKGDLITEDFAGDVTLLR
;
A
#
# COMPACT_ATOMS: atom_id res chain seq x y z
N MET A 1 -17.32 79.04 1.29
CA MET A 1 -18.28 79.66 2.22
C MET A 1 -18.37 78.76 3.44
N PHE A 2 -18.38 79.36 4.63
CA PHE A 2 -18.09 78.77 5.93
C PHE A 2 -19.01 77.60 6.38
N PRO A 3 -18.60 76.83 7.42
CA PRO A 3 -18.84 75.41 7.65
C PRO A 3 -19.70 75.16 8.91
N LEU A 4 -19.78 73.92 9.42
CA LEU A 4 -19.97 73.67 10.87
C LEU A 4 -19.36 72.33 11.31
N ARG A 5 -18.68 72.39 12.46
CA ARG A 5 -17.89 71.38 13.18
C ARG A 5 -18.63 70.88 14.44
N PHE A 6 -18.04 69.86 15.09
CA PHE A 6 -18.11 69.44 16.53
C PHE A 6 -19.34 68.57 16.93
N SER A 7 -19.28 67.58 17.83
CA SER A 7 -18.24 66.95 18.66
C SER A 7 -18.79 65.71 19.42
N THR A 8 -17.90 64.76 19.74
CA THR A 8 -17.78 63.96 21.00
C THR A 8 -18.91 63.03 21.53
N LEU A 9 -18.58 61.72 21.55
CA LEU A 9 -18.44 60.81 22.72
C LEU A 9 -19.62 60.58 23.71
N ILE A 10 -20.13 59.33 23.80
CA ILE A 10 -20.10 58.40 24.99
C ILE A 10 -21.23 57.34 25.03
N ARG A 11 -20.81 56.08 25.27
CA ARG A 11 -21.43 54.89 25.92
C ARG A 11 -22.48 54.02 25.21
N ARG A 12 -21.99 52.80 24.92
CA ARG A 12 -22.47 51.47 25.36
C ARG A 12 -23.95 51.12 25.11
N SER A 13 -24.15 50.25 24.12
CA SER A 13 -25.03 49.07 24.25
C SER A 13 -24.45 47.92 23.43
N VAL A 14 -24.06 46.87 24.14
CA VAL A 14 -23.67 45.56 23.60
C VAL A 14 -24.96 44.88 23.15
N LEU A 15 -25.09 44.58 21.86
CA LEU A 15 -26.01 43.56 21.38
C LEU A 15 -25.30 42.80 20.26
N GLY A 16 -24.94 41.56 20.54
CA GLY A 16 -24.22 40.68 19.64
C GLY A 16 -25.03 40.38 18.39
N LEU A 17 -24.43 40.64 17.24
CA LEU A 17 -24.83 40.05 15.97
C LEU A 17 -23.63 39.23 15.48
N PHE A 18 -23.71 37.92 15.66
CA PHE A 18 -22.79 36.98 15.01
C PHE A 18 -23.08 37.05 13.50
N ILE A 19 -22.30 37.85 12.77
CA ILE A 19 -22.20 37.74 11.32
C ILE A 19 -21.10 36.71 11.07
N LEU A 20 -21.50 35.48 10.76
CA LEU A 20 -20.62 34.54 10.05
C LEU A 20 -20.35 35.16 8.68
N VAL A 21 -19.16 35.72 8.51
CA VAL A 21 -18.61 36.01 7.19
C VAL A 21 -17.93 34.71 6.74
N ASP A 22 -18.69 33.84 6.07
CA ASP A 22 -18.13 32.79 5.24
C ASP A 22 -17.44 33.44 4.04
N LEU A 23 -16.20 33.87 4.26
CA LEU A 23 -15.25 34.14 3.19
C LEU A 23 -14.83 32.79 2.60
N LEU A 24 -15.70 32.21 1.77
CA LEU A 24 -15.31 31.22 0.77
C LEU A 24 -14.34 31.92 -0.20
N SER A 25 -13.05 31.86 0.12
CA SER A 25 -12.00 32.02 -0.88
C SER A 25 -12.09 30.83 -1.82
N SER A 26 -12.97 30.90 -2.82
CA SER A 26 -12.80 30.13 -4.03
C SER A 26 -11.59 30.71 -4.74
N ALA A 27 -10.39 30.31 -4.29
CA ALA A 27 -9.21 30.37 -5.14
C ALA A 27 -9.58 29.57 -6.39
N GLY A 28 -9.82 30.29 -7.48
CA GLY A 28 -9.93 29.67 -8.80
C GLY A 28 -8.62 28.95 -9.04
N TYR A 29 -8.60 27.64 -8.81
CA TYR A 29 -7.58 26.78 -9.37
C TYR A 29 -7.73 26.89 -10.89
N GLU A 30 -6.95 27.77 -11.51
CA GLU A 30 -6.63 27.58 -12.91
C GLU A 30 -5.94 26.22 -13.01
N ALA A 31 -6.66 25.26 -13.59
CA ALA A 31 -6.13 23.95 -13.84
C ALA A 31 -5.01 24.09 -14.88
N PHE A 32 -3.76 24.19 -14.42
CA PHE A 32 -2.57 23.90 -15.24
C PHE A 32 -2.55 22.43 -15.74
N GLY A 33 -3.62 21.67 -15.45
CA GLY A 33 -4.34 20.91 -16.48
C GLY A 33 -3.54 19.82 -17.15
N GLN A 34 -3.35 18.70 -16.44
CA GLN A 34 -3.00 17.39 -17.00
C GLN A 34 -1.86 17.42 -18.03
N SER A 35 -0.68 17.87 -17.62
CA SER A 35 0.55 17.89 -18.45
C SER A 35 1.72 17.25 -17.70
N ASN A 36 2.92 17.21 -18.30
CA ASN A 36 4.14 16.81 -17.57
C ASN A 36 4.66 17.88 -16.60
N GLU A 37 4.02 19.06 -16.53
CA GLU A 37 4.33 20.10 -15.57
C GLU A 37 3.28 20.16 -14.46
N GLY A 38 3.71 20.28 -13.22
CA GLY A 38 2.84 20.36 -12.07
C GLY A 38 3.58 20.81 -10.81
N LYS A 39 2.92 20.66 -9.65
CA LYS A 39 3.42 21.16 -8.36
C LYS A 39 3.64 20.08 -7.30
N ASP A 40 3.19 18.85 -7.56
CA ASP A 40 3.19 17.72 -6.63
C ASP A 40 3.50 16.45 -7.43
N PHE A 41 4.56 15.73 -7.04
CA PHE A 41 5.09 14.58 -7.73
C PHE A 41 5.47 13.48 -6.75
N TRP A 42 5.21 12.24 -7.15
CA TRP A 42 5.55 11.03 -6.40
C TRP A 42 6.25 10.04 -7.31
N PHE A 43 7.38 9.49 -6.85
CA PHE A 43 8.12 8.47 -7.59
C PHE A 43 8.87 7.49 -6.68
N VAL A 44 9.33 6.39 -7.28
CA VAL A 44 10.22 5.39 -6.69
C VAL A 44 11.30 5.01 -7.69
N PHE A 45 12.39 4.43 -7.22
CA PHE A 45 13.37 3.74 -8.07
C PHE A 45 13.14 2.24 -7.99
N LEU A 46 13.10 1.54 -9.12
CA LEU A 46 13.00 0.08 -9.15
C LEU A 46 14.30 -0.57 -8.62
N GLU A 47 14.32 -1.88 -8.40
CA GLU A 47 15.51 -2.55 -7.86
C GLU A 47 16.61 -2.60 -8.92
N HIS A 48 17.73 -1.98 -8.63
CA HIS A 48 18.88 -2.03 -9.51
C HIS A 48 19.66 -3.33 -9.33
N HIS A 49 20.39 -3.75 -10.37
CA HIS A 49 21.39 -4.82 -10.24
C HIS A 49 22.38 -4.53 -9.09
N ASP A 50 23.00 -3.34 -9.14
CA ASP A 50 23.98 -2.87 -8.17
C ASP A 50 23.33 -2.06 -7.05
N ARG A 51 23.45 -2.50 -5.81
CA ARG A 51 22.84 -1.81 -4.65
C ARG A 51 23.52 -0.49 -4.24
N THR A 52 24.70 -0.22 -4.78
CA THR A 52 25.47 1.02 -4.55
C THR A 52 25.27 2.05 -5.67
N ASN A 53 24.22 1.88 -6.48
CA ASN A 53 23.90 2.79 -7.58
C ASN A 53 23.62 4.22 -7.13
N ASN A 54 23.68 5.12 -8.09
CA ASN A 54 23.36 6.54 -7.97
C ASN A 54 21.91 6.78 -8.42
N ARG A 55 21.23 7.66 -7.70
CA ARG A 55 19.84 8.07 -7.97
C ARG A 55 19.78 9.58 -7.94
N LYS A 56 19.34 10.19 -9.04
CA LYS A 56 19.21 11.64 -9.16
C LYS A 56 17.76 12.00 -9.42
N CYS A 57 17.33 13.10 -8.80
CA CYS A 57 16.12 13.81 -9.20
C CYS A 57 16.54 15.13 -9.84
N ILE A 58 15.98 15.42 -11.02
CA ILE A 58 16.26 16.60 -11.81
C ILE A 58 14.96 17.39 -11.93
N ILE A 59 14.97 18.63 -11.46
CA ILE A 59 13.80 19.50 -11.39
C ILE A 59 14.07 20.74 -12.24
N THR A 60 13.18 21.01 -13.20
CA THR A 60 13.28 22.18 -14.09
C THR A 60 11.98 22.98 -14.08
N SER A 61 12.07 24.29 -14.24
CA SER A 61 10.89 25.16 -14.30
C SER A 61 11.10 26.31 -15.26
N LYS A 62 10.01 26.77 -15.89
CA LYS A 62 9.95 28.02 -16.68
C LYS A 62 9.93 29.27 -15.80
N TYR A 63 9.65 29.10 -14.51
CA TYR A 63 9.52 30.17 -13.54
C TYR A 63 10.62 30.07 -12.49
N ASN A 64 10.94 31.18 -11.83
CA ASN A 64 11.68 31.10 -10.59
C ASN A 64 10.78 30.40 -9.56
N THR A 65 11.23 29.30 -8.99
CA THR A 65 10.44 28.50 -8.05
C THR A 65 11.30 28.03 -6.88
N THR A 66 10.64 27.80 -5.76
CA THR A 66 11.19 27.09 -4.61
C THR A 66 10.41 25.80 -4.40
N GLY A 67 10.96 24.88 -3.63
CA GLY A 67 10.31 23.61 -3.35
C GLY A 67 11.08 22.79 -2.34
N TYR A 68 10.61 21.57 -2.14
CA TYR A 68 11.30 20.57 -1.34
C TYR A 68 11.15 19.19 -1.97
N ILE A 69 12.14 18.35 -1.71
CA ILE A 69 12.13 16.91 -1.99
C ILE A 69 12.28 16.18 -0.66
N GLU A 70 11.54 15.09 -0.46
CA GLU A 70 11.57 14.33 0.79
C GLU A 70 11.31 12.84 0.57
N LEU A 71 11.75 12.04 1.55
CA LEU A 71 11.33 10.66 1.79
C LEU A 71 10.53 10.69 3.10
N PRO A 72 9.22 10.96 3.06
CA PRO A 72 8.43 11.36 4.23
C PRO A 72 8.53 10.36 5.39
N LEU A 73 8.54 9.08 5.06
CA LEU A 73 8.49 7.97 6.03
C LEU A 73 9.87 7.58 6.59
N THR A 74 10.95 8.19 6.09
CA THR A 74 12.32 7.99 6.62
C THR A 74 12.91 9.26 7.23
N GLY A 75 12.26 10.41 7.05
CA GLY A 75 12.65 11.70 7.62
C GLY A 75 13.71 12.48 6.82
N TRP A 76 14.16 11.99 5.67
CA TRP A 76 15.05 12.77 4.80
C TRP A 76 14.26 13.84 4.04
N ARG A 77 14.78 15.07 4.02
CA ARG A 77 14.21 16.21 3.30
C ARG A 77 15.31 17.19 2.88
N GLN A 78 15.13 17.79 1.71
CA GLN A 78 15.98 18.86 1.20
C GLN A 78 15.14 19.93 0.50
N ASP A 79 15.27 21.17 0.95
CA ASP A 79 14.66 22.32 0.30
C ASP A 79 15.55 22.81 -0.87
N PHE A 80 14.93 23.42 -1.88
CA PHE A 80 15.64 23.91 -3.07
C PHE A 80 15.02 25.16 -3.69
N ALA A 81 15.80 25.80 -4.57
CA ALA A 81 15.36 26.85 -5.46
C ALA A 81 15.85 26.59 -6.90
N VAL A 82 15.00 26.86 -7.88
CA VAL A 82 15.26 26.73 -9.31
C VAL A 82 15.03 28.09 -9.94
N ASN A 83 16.04 28.62 -10.64
CA ASN A 83 15.85 29.80 -11.49
C ASN A 83 15.08 29.41 -12.75
N ALA A 84 14.32 30.35 -13.32
CA ALA A 84 13.61 30.16 -14.57
C ALA A 84 14.53 29.62 -15.68
N ASN A 85 14.05 28.61 -16.40
CA ASN A 85 14.75 27.91 -17.48
C ASN A 85 16.09 27.28 -17.04
N SER A 86 16.24 26.97 -15.76
CA SER A 86 17.40 26.28 -15.18
C SER A 86 16.98 24.97 -14.52
N VAL A 87 17.95 24.18 -14.08
CA VAL A 87 17.73 22.90 -13.39
C VAL A 87 18.28 22.94 -11.96
N PHE A 88 17.60 22.25 -11.06
CA PHE A 88 18.12 21.81 -9.78
C PHE A 88 18.26 20.30 -9.79
N ILE A 89 19.39 19.79 -9.31
CA ILE A 89 19.69 18.36 -9.31
C ILE A 89 20.08 17.93 -7.90
N VAL A 90 19.51 16.82 -7.44
CA VAL A 90 19.69 16.31 -6.08
C VAL A 90 19.93 14.81 -6.08
N ASP A 91 20.86 14.40 -5.23
CA ASP A 91 21.09 12.98 -4.90
C ASP A 91 19.96 12.46 -4.03
N VAL A 92 19.31 11.39 -4.49
CA VAL A 92 18.25 10.72 -3.75
C VAL A 92 18.85 9.59 -2.92
N PRO A 93 18.58 9.51 -1.60
CA PRO A 93 19.13 8.48 -0.73
C PRO A 93 18.79 7.05 -1.18
N GLY A 94 19.65 6.09 -0.81
CA GLY A 94 19.47 4.67 -1.16
C GLY A 94 18.19 4.03 -0.65
N GLN A 95 17.56 4.61 0.38
CA GLN A 95 16.28 4.16 0.90
C GLN A 95 15.13 4.30 -0.11
N ALA A 96 15.27 5.11 -1.16
CA ALA A 96 14.27 5.28 -2.21
C ALA A 96 14.20 4.12 -3.21
N GLU A 97 15.21 3.24 -3.23
CA GLU A 97 15.28 2.12 -4.16
C GLU A 97 14.46 0.93 -3.65
N MET A 98 13.56 0.41 -4.47
CA MET A 98 12.79 -0.80 -4.22
C MET A 98 13.71 -2.04 -4.20
N ILE A 99 13.36 -3.07 -3.41
CA ILE A 99 14.20 -4.27 -3.21
C ILE A 99 13.25 -5.44 -2.98
N GLY A 100 13.39 -6.49 -3.79
CA GLY A 100 12.60 -7.71 -3.72
C GLY A 100 11.21 -7.54 -4.31
N SER A 101 10.29 -8.43 -3.89
CA SER A 101 8.94 -8.55 -4.45
C SER A 101 7.90 -8.79 -3.36
N GLY A 102 6.72 -8.18 -3.48
CA GLY A 102 5.51 -8.47 -2.72
C GLY A 102 5.34 -7.75 -1.37
N GLY A 103 6.38 -7.08 -0.86
CA GLY A 103 6.30 -6.32 0.40
C GLY A 103 5.87 -4.86 0.21
N ILE A 104 5.00 -4.36 1.10
CA ILE A 104 4.71 -2.92 1.23
C ILE A 104 5.90 -2.26 1.91
N VAL A 105 6.43 -1.20 1.32
CA VAL A 105 7.61 -0.49 1.80
C VAL A 105 7.46 1.03 1.73
N ASP A 106 8.18 1.71 2.61
CA ASP A 106 8.11 3.14 2.83
C ASP A 106 9.17 3.90 2.00
N ARG A 107 9.07 3.78 0.68
CA ARG A 107 10.13 4.24 -0.27
C ARG A 107 9.71 5.34 -1.23
N GLY A 108 8.47 5.83 -1.14
CA GLY A 108 7.98 6.92 -1.97
C GLY A 108 8.75 8.22 -1.74
N VAL A 109 9.30 8.77 -2.83
CA VAL A 109 9.90 10.11 -2.86
C VAL A 109 8.83 11.11 -3.27
N HIS A 110 8.77 12.23 -2.56
CA HIS A 110 7.80 13.30 -2.78
C HIS A 110 8.53 14.60 -3.15
N VAL A 111 8.10 15.24 -4.23
CA VAL A 111 8.60 16.57 -4.65
C VAL A 111 7.44 17.54 -4.71
N VAL A 112 7.59 18.69 -4.05
CA VAL A 112 6.62 19.79 -4.09
C VAL A 112 7.31 21.06 -4.57
N THR A 113 6.67 21.76 -5.50
CA THR A 113 7.15 23.03 -6.04
C THR A 113 6.11 24.15 -5.90
N ALA A 114 6.58 25.37 -5.67
CA ALA A 114 5.72 26.55 -5.59
C ALA A 114 5.11 26.89 -6.95
N GLU A 115 5.85 26.73 -8.05
CA GLU A 115 5.39 26.93 -9.43
C GLU A 115 5.45 25.65 -10.27
N PRO A 116 4.68 25.56 -11.37
CA PRO A 116 4.70 24.41 -12.26
C PRO A 116 6.13 24.11 -12.72
N SER A 117 6.54 22.86 -12.55
CA SER A 117 7.88 22.35 -12.84
C SER A 117 7.76 21.00 -13.54
N SER A 118 8.80 20.57 -14.26
CA SER A 118 8.93 19.19 -14.73
C SER A 118 9.94 18.46 -13.85
N VAL A 119 9.69 17.18 -13.59
CA VAL A 119 10.55 16.32 -12.77
C VAL A 119 11.01 15.14 -13.61
N TYR A 120 12.30 14.83 -13.56
CA TYR A 120 12.91 13.66 -14.17
C TYR A 120 13.73 12.91 -13.12
N ILE A 121 13.87 11.61 -13.30
CA ILE A 121 14.73 10.78 -12.46
C ILE A 121 15.76 10.06 -13.33
N HIS A 122 16.94 9.85 -12.76
CA HIS A 122 18.02 9.12 -13.41
C HIS A 122 18.60 8.13 -12.42
N HIS A 123 18.74 6.88 -12.85
CA HIS A 123 19.20 5.76 -12.05
C HIS A 123 20.39 5.13 -12.76
N TYR A 124 21.58 5.14 -12.16
CA TYR A 124 22.78 4.72 -12.88
C TYR A 124 23.90 4.17 -11.99
N PHE A 125 24.78 3.34 -12.56
CA PHE A 125 26.01 2.86 -11.96
C PHE A 125 26.98 2.27 -13.02
N GLU A 126 28.17 2.86 -13.16
CA GLU A 126 29.24 2.43 -14.09
C GLU A 126 28.91 2.44 -15.59
N PHE A 127 28.16 1.45 -16.06
CA PHE A 127 27.83 1.23 -17.49
C PHE A 127 26.37 0.79 -17.59
N ARG A 128 25.53 1.36 -16.74
CA ARG A 128 24.14 0.98 -16.53
C ARG A 128 23.41 2.23 -16.13
N ALA A 129 22.48 2.69 -16.97
CA ALA A 129 21.73 3.90 -16.75
C ALA A 129 20.35 3.82 -17.39
N ASP A 130 19.34 4.28 -16.65
CA ASP A 130 18.08 4.65 -17.29
C ASP A 130 17.47 5.88 -16.62
N ALA A 131 16.53 6.50 -17.32
CA ALA A 131 15.91 7.73 -16.88
C ALA A 131 14.42 7.72 -17.20
N ALA A 132 13.63 8.43 -16.39
CA ALA A 132 12.19 8.52 -16.59
C ALA A 132 11.68 9.94 -16.39
N LEU A 133 10.62 10.27 -17.13
CA LEU A 133 9.79 11.43 -16.82
C LEU A 133 8.92 11.09 -15.61
N VAL A 134 8.81 12.02 -14.65
CA VAL A 134 7.89 11.90 -13.53
C VAL A 134 6.67 12.80 -13.76
N LEU A 135 5.49 12.19 -13.82
CA LEU A 135 4.21 12.85 -13.97
C LEU A 135 3.77 13.47 -12.64
N PRO A 136 3.21 14.69 -12.67
CA PRO A 136 2.59 15.28 -11.49
C PRO A 136 1.28 14.57 -11.14
N VAL A 137 0.88 14.61 -9.87
CA VAL A 137 -0.32 13.94 -9.34
C VAL A 137 -1.59 14.17 -10.20
N PRO A 138 -1.91 15.39 -10.69
CA PRO A 138 -3.08 15.60 -11.54
C PRO A 138 -3.07 14.85 -12.88
N SER A 139 -1.90 14.42 -13.35
CA SER A 139 -1.68 13.67 -14.60
C SER A 139 -1.64 12.15 -14.38
N LEU A 140 -1.63 11.68 -13.12
CA LEU A 140 -1.79 10.29 -12.76
C LEU A 140 -3.25 9.84 -12.95
N GLY A 141 -3.49 8.54 -12.92
CA GLY A 141 -4.82 7.92 -13.02
C GLY A 141 -4.98 6.74 -12.09
N ASN A 142 -6.02 5.95 -12.33
CA ASN A 142 -6.39 4.80 -11.53
C ASN A 142 -6.10 3.47 -12.23
N ASN A 143 -5.99 3.50 -13.57
CA ASN A 143 -5.91 2.32 -14.41
C ASN A 143 -4.59 2.32 -15.18
N TYR A 144 -3.82 1.26 -15.02
CA TYR A 144 -2.51 1.12 -15.68
C TYR A 144 -2.33 -0.27 -16.26
N TYR A 145 -1.54 -0.33 -17.33
CA TYR A 145 -0.87 -1.53 -17.76
C TYR A 145 0.62 -1.37 -17.57
N VAL A 146 1.28 -2.46 -17.20
CA VAL A 146 2.72 -2.56 -17.09
C VAL A 146 3.31 -2.93 -18.46
N MET A 147 4.48 -2.37 -18.80
CA MET A 147 5.29 -2.77 -19.95
C MET A 147 6.75 -2.89 -19.53
N ASN A 148 7.33 -4.06 -19.72
CA ASN A 148 8.73 -4.37 -19.43
C ASN A 148 9.34 -5.14 -20.61
N TYR A 149 10.53 -5.68 -20.41
CA TYR A 149 11.16 -6.63 -21.33
C TYR A 149 11.37 -7.97 -20.63
N GLN A 150 11.70 -9.02 -21.38
CA GLN A 150 12.03 -10.33 -20.81
C GLN A 150 13.24 -10.22 -19.86
N GLY A 151 13.26 -11.01 -18.77
CA GLY A 151 14.37 -11.00 -17.80
C GLY A 151 15.66 -11.60 -18.35
N TYR A 152 16.73 -11.54 -17.56
CA TYR A 152 18.03 -12.10 -17.91
C TYR A 152 18.50 -13.11 -16.87
N GLN A 153 19.17 -14.18 -17.31
CA GLN A 153 19.72 -15.20 -16.42
C GLN A 153 21.16 -15.52 -16.81
N THR A 154 22.06 -15.49 -15.82
CA THR A 154 23.46 -15.88 -15.98
C THR A 154 24.02 -16.47 -14.70
N ASN A 155 24.93 -17.44 -14.82
CA ASN A 155 25.59 -18.09 -13.68
C ASN A 155 24.62 -18.59 -12.58
N GLY A 156 23.42 -19.03 -12.96
CA GLY A 156 22.38 -19.49 -12.04
C GLY A 156 21.61 -18.37 -11.31
N VAL A 157 21.91 -17.10 -11.56
CA VAL A 157 21.22 -15.94 -11.00
C VAL A 157 20.24 -15.38 -12.04
N PHE A 158 19.00 -15.17 -11.61
CA PHE A 158 17.93 -14.58 -12.42
C PHE A 158 17.71 -13.12 -12.05
N TYR A 159 17.64 -12.26 -13.06
CA TYR A 159 17.36 -10.83 -12.98
C TYR A 159 16.00 -10.55 -13.61
N PRO A 160 14.99 -10.22 -12.79
CA PRO A 160 13.61 -10.21 -13.23
C PRO A 160 13.22 -8.90 -13.96
N PRO A 161 12.23 -8.97 -14.87
CA PRO A 161 11.32 -7.85 -15.12
C PRO A 161 10.58 -7.50 -13.84
N GLU A 162 10.29 -6.21 -13.67
CA GLU A 162 9.69 -5.72 -12.44
C GLU A 162 8.85 -4.46 -12.66
N PHE A 163 7.94 -4.22 -11.72
CA PHE A 163 7.17 -3.00 -11.68
C PHE A 163 6.86 -2.62 -10.23
N ALA A 164 6.61 -1.33 -10.01
CA ALA A 164 6.21 -0.82 -8.71
C ALA A 164 4.95 0.05 -8.82
N CYS A 165 4.14 0.04 -7.77
CA CYS A 165 2.97 0.90 -7.61
C CYS A 165 3.11 1.67 -6.29
N LEU A 166 2.97 3.00 -6.37
CA LEU A 166 3.15 3.95 -5.27
C LEU A 166 1.84 4.72 -5.04
N ALA A 167 1.36 4.75 -3.79
CA ALA A 167 0.17 5.50 -3.41
C ALA A 167 0.47 6.98 -3.14
N THR A 168 -0.37 7.87 -3.68
CA THR A 168 -0.28 9.32 -3.45
C THR A 168 -1.20 9.82 -2.33
N GLU A 169 -2.09 8.95 -1.84
CA GLU A 169 -3.10 9.22 -0.82
C GLU A 169 -3.19 8.06 0.19
N ASP A 170 -3.66 8.35 1.40
CA ASP A 170 -3.84 7.34 2.45
C ASP A 170 -5.02 6.41 2.12
N ASN A 171 -5.00 5.19 2.67
CA ASN A 171 -6.05 4.19 2.45
C ASN A 171 -6.34 3.92 0.96
N THR A 172 -5.31 3.94 0.12
CA THR A 172 -5.41 3.61 -1.31
C THR A 172 -5.49 2.11 -1.50
N THR A 173 -6.60 1.61 -2.02
CA THR A 173 -6.76 0.20 -2.39
C THR A 173 -6.23 -0.02 -3.81
N VAL A 174 -5.24 -0.89 -3.96
CA VAL A 174 -4.64 -1.28 -5.25
C VAL A 174 -4.96 -2.74 -5.55
N ILE A 175 -5.58 -3.00 -6.70
CA ILE A 175 -5.89 -4.34 -7.21
C ILE A 175 -4.99 -4.62 -8.41
N ILE A 176 -4.19 -5.68 -8.35
CA ILE A 176 -3.29 -6.11 -9.43
C ILE A 176 -3.83 -7.40 -10.04
N THR A 177 -3.93 -7.46 -11.37
CA THR A 177 -4.24 -8.68 -12.14
C THR A 177 -3.04 -9.04 -13.00
N TYR A 178 -2.38 -10.16 -12.68
CA TYR A 178 -1.08 -10.51 -13.26
C TYR A 178 -1.18 -11.06 -14.69
N SER A 179 -0.24 -10.69 -15.56
CA SER A 179 -0.14 -11.25 -16.92
C SER A 179 0.79 -12.47 -17.03
N ALA A 180 1.63 -12.71 -16.02
CA ALA A 180 2.56 -13.84 -15.94
C ALA A 180 2.77 -14.30 -14.49
N THR A 181 3.66 -15.26 -14.27
CA THR A 181 3.96 -15.77 -12.92
C THR A 181 4.89 -14.82 -12.18
N ILE A 182 4.55 -14.49 -10.93
CA ILE A 182 5.38 -13.61 -10.08
C ILE A 182 6.31 -14.41 -9.19
N SER A 183 7.35 -13.75 -8.68
CA SER A 183 8.35 -14.29 -7.77
C SER A 183 7.74 -15.11 -6.63
N GLY A 184 8.34 -16.28 -6.36
CA GLY A 184 7.82 -17.27 -5.41
C GLY A 184 6.81 -18.25 -6.01
N GLY A 185 6.35 -18.05 -7.25
CA GLY A 185 5.49 -18.98 -7.98
C GLY A 185 4.06 -19.11 -7.43
N LEU A 186 3.69 -18.28 -6.46
CA LEU A 186 2.42 -18.35 -5.74
C LEU A 186 1.24 -17.83 -6.57
N LYS A 187 1.48 -16.88 -7.48
CA LYS A 187 0.47 -16.28 -8.35
C LYS A 187 0.91 -16.39 -9.81
N LYS A 188 -0.04 -16.71 -10.67
CA LYS A 188 0.11 -16.94 -12.10
C LYS A 188 -0.71 -15.94 -12.90
N LYS A 189 -0.57 -16.01 -14.23
CA LYS A 189 -1.41 -15.25 -15.16
C LYS A 189 -2.89 -15.37 -14.82
N GLY A 190 -3.57 -14.24 -14.67
CA GLY A 190 -4.99 -14.12 -14.35
C GLY A 190 -5.31 -14.04 -12.86
N ASP A 191 -4.37 -14.43 -11.98
CA ASP A 191 -4.56 -14.27 -10.54
C ASP A 191 -4.55 -12.79 -10.15
N LYS A 192 -5.15 -12.51 -8.99
CA LYS A 192 -5.24 -11.16 -8.42
C LYS A 192 -4.66 -11.09 -7.02
N ASP A 193 -4.19 -9.89 -6.68
CA ASP A 193 -3.93 -9.46 -5.30
C ASP A 193 -4.52 -8.08 -5.06
N THR A 194 -4.80 -7.79 -3.79
CA THR A 194 -5.31 -6.51 -3.31
C THR A 194 -4.40 -6.04 -2.19
N PHE A 195 -3.94 -4.80 -2.28
CA PHE A 195 -3.08 -4.15 -1.31
C PHE A 195 -3.76 -2.87 -0.82
N LEU A 196 -3.65 -2.61 0.48
CA LEU A 196 -4.03 -1.33 1.08
C LEU A 196 -2.75 -0.56 1.37
N LEU A 197 -2.56 0.58 0.70
CA LEU A 197 -1.36 1.40 0.79
C LEU A 197 -1.71 2.75 1.42
N ASN A 198 -0.85 3.24 2.30
CA ASN A 198 -0.91 4.63 2.73
C ASN A 198 -0.04 5.53 1.84
N LYS A 199 -0.23 6.84 1.96
CA LYS A 199 0.49 7.83 1.17
C LYS A 199 2.01 7.65 1.31
N GLY A 200 2.71 7.55 0.19
CA GLY A 200 4.15 7.34 0.15
C GLY A 200 4.61 5.89 0.32
N GLN A 201 3.69 4.95 0.56
CA GLN A 201 3.98 3.52 0.53
C GLN A 201 3.92 2.98 -0.90
N ALA A 202 4.81 2.05 -1.20
CA ALA A 202 4.89 1.40 -2.49
C ALA A 202 5.00 -0.12 -2.35
N ILE A 203 4.64 -0.81 -3.42
CA ILE A 203 4.85 -2.25 -3.61
C ILE A 203 5.64 -2.47 -4.89
N GLN A 204 6.60 -3.39 -4.87
CA GLN A 204 7.28 -3.87 -6.07
C GLN A 204 6.93 -5.33 -6.30
N ILE A 205 6.73 -5.71 -7.56
CA ILE A 205 6.48 -7.08 -7.99
C ILE A 205 7.51 -7.46 -9.06
N GLN A 206 8.14 -8.63 -8.88
CA GLN A 206 9.13 -9.17 -9.80
C GLN A 206 8.61 -10.47 -10.43
N ALA A 207 9.04 -10.76 -11.65
CA ALA A 207 8.68 -12.00 -12.32
C ALA A 207 9.34 -13.23 -11.67
N ASN A 208 8.78 -14.41 -11.90
CA ASN A 208 9.32 -15.65 -11.33
C ASN A 208 10.53 -16.20 -12.09
N SER A 209 10.52 -16.09 -13.42
CA SER A 209 11.54 -16.70 -14.26
C SER A 209 11.74 -15.92 -15.57
N ILE A 210 12.76 -16.30 -16.34
CA ILE A 210 13.04 -15.72 -17.66
C ILE A 210 11.88 -15.90 -18.66
N LEU A 211 10.94 -16.81 -18.41
CA LEU A 211 9.77 -17.01 -19.28
C LEU A 211 8.60 -16.09 -18.93
N ASP A 212 8.67 -15.38 -17.80
CA ASP A 212 7.59 -14.55 -17.29
C ASP A 212 7.85 -13.08 -17.65
N ASP A 213 7.25 -12.62 -18.75
CA ASP A 213 7.18 -11.20 -19.12
C ASP A 213 5.93 -10.58 -18.47
N LEU A 214 6.13 -9.58 -17.59
CA LEU A 214 5.04 -8.98 -16.82
C LEU A 214 4.27 -7.92 -17.62
N SER A 215 4.63 -7.67 -18.89
CA SER A 215 3.88 -6.77 -19.77
C SER A 215 2.43 -7.23 -19.90
N GLY A 216 1.50 -6.30 -19.79
CA GLY A 216 0.05 -6.62 -19.77
C GLY A 216 -0.54 -6.85 -18.38
N THR A 217 0.27 -6.82 -17.30
CA THR A 217 -0.26 -6.80 -15.93
C THR A 217 -1.10 -5.55 -15.76
N TYR A 218 -2.33 -5.72 -15.28
CA TYR A 218 -3.30 -4.65 -15.12
C TYR A 218 -3.39 -4.23 -13.66
N ILE A 219 -3.31 -2.93 -13.41
CA ILE A 219 -3.40 -2.33 -12.07
C ILE A 219 -4.60 -1.39 -12.04
N HIS A 220 -5.48 -1.59 -11.07
CA HIS A 220 -6.61 -0.72 -10.76
C HIS A 220 -6.48 -0.20 -9.34
N SER A 221 -6.92 1.03 -9.09
CA SER A 221 -6.89 1.66 -7.77
C SER A 221 -8.09 2.59 -7.57
N ASP A 222 -8.47 2.82 -6.32
CA ASP A 222 -9.55 3.75 -5.95
C ASP A 222 -9.07 5.23 -5.89
N HIS A 223 -7.80 5.46 -5.59
CA HIS A 223 -7.12 6.77 -5.63
C HIS A 223 -6.03 6.79 -6.70
N PHE A 224 -5.49 7.97 -7.01
CA PHE A 224 -4.38 8.05 -7.96
C PHE A 224 -3.13 7.35 -7.41
N VAL A 225 -2.45 6.65 -8.30
CA VAL A 225 -1.20 5.95 -8.01
C VAL A 225 -0.17 6.26 -9.09
N ALA A 226 1.10 6.21 -8.74
CA ALA A 226 2.20 6.26 -9.68
C ALA A 226 2.71 4.84 -9.95
N VAL A 227 2.77 4.42 -11.21
CA VAL A 227 3.23 3.08 -11.61
C VAL A 227 4.52 3.20 -12.39
N PHE A 228 5.54 2.46 -11.99
CA PHE A 228 6.83 2.36 -12.67
C PHE A 228 7.04 0.93 -13.14
N SER A 229 7.67 0.75 -14.30
CA SER A 229 7.94 -0.56 -14.88
C SER A 229 9.32 -0.59 -15.50
N GLY A 230 9.91 -1.77 -15.53
CA GLY A 230 11.22 -1.98 -16.13
C GLY A 230 11.78 -3.35 -15.81
N ASN A 231 13.11 -3.39 -15.65
CA ASN A 231 13.87 -4.61 -15.46
C ASN A 231 15.04 -4.32 -14.53
N LYS A 232 15.33 -5.25 -13.62
CA LYS A 232 16.50 -5.15 -12.76
C LYS A 232 17.81 -5.17 -13.56
N TRP A 233 17.85 -6.01 -14.59
CA TRP A 233 18.96 -6.13 -15.54
C TRP A 233 18.53 -6.97 -16.75
N THR A 234 18.66 -6.48 -17.99
CA THR A 234 18.21 -7.19 -19.19
C THR A 234 18.99 -6.86 -20.47
N GLN A 235 18.85 -7.70 -21.50
CA GLN A 235 19.41 -7.53 -22.86
C GLN A 235 18.31 -7.18 -23.86
N ILE A 236 18.57 -6.23 -24.76
CA ILE A 236 17.64 -5.91 -25.85
C ILE A 236 18.38 -5.88 -27.20
N PRO A 237 18.07 -6.78 -28.15
CA PRO A 237 17.30 -8.00 -27.95
C PRO A 237 18.05 -9.03 -27.11
N ASN A 238 17.31 -10.02 -26.60
CA ASN A 238 17.92 -11.16 -25.91
C ASN A 238 18.94 -11.90 -26.79
N GLY A 239 20.07 -12.27 -26.17
CA GLY A 239 21.18 -12.94 -26.85
C GLY A 239 22.30 -12.02 -27.34
N PHE A 240 22.18 -10.69 -27.16
CA PHE A 240 23.22 -9.71 -27.50
C PHE A 240 23.85 -9.10 -26.23
N GLY A 241 25.11 -8.66 -26.33
CA GLY A 241 26.02 -8.53 -25.18
C GLY A 241 25.58 -7.56 -24.08
N ASN A 242 25.39 -6.29 -24.44
CA ASN A 242 25.16 -5.19 -23.49
C ASN A 242 23.84 -5.37 -22.72
N ARG A 243 23.84 -4.97 -21.45
CA ARG A 243 22.74 -5.16 -20.51
C ARG A 243 22.58 -3.96 -19.64
N ASP A 244 21.33 -3.61 -19.35
CA ASP A 244 21.03 -2.51 -18.46
C ASP A 244 19.80 -2.78 -17.58
N ASN A 245 19.62 -2.00 -16.51
CA ASN A 245 18.33 -1.83 -15.88
C ASN A 245 17.40 -1.05 -16.83
N LEU A 246 16.10 -1.26 -16.70
CA LEU A 246 15.11 -0.41 -17.36
C LEU A 246 14.28 0.30 -16.29
N LEU A 247 13.90 1.55 -16.54
CA LEU A 247 13.07 2.34 -15.64
C LEU A 247 12.21 3.32 -16.43
N GLU A 248 10.89 3.17 -16.36
CA GLU A 248 9.97 4.12 -16.97
C GLU A 248 8.68 4.24 -16.16
N GLN A 249 8.10 5.45 -16.11
CA GLN A 249 6.79 5.64 -15.49
C GLN A 249 5.69 5.30 -16.48
N MET A 250 4.82 4.37 -16.09
CA MET A 250 3.69 3.95 -16.92
C MET A 250 2.64 5.06 -16.99
N TYR A 251 2.16 5.32 -18.20
CA TYR A 251 1.09 6.29 -18.41
C TYR A 251 -0.29 5.67 -18.11
N PRO A 252 -1.18 6.40 -17.42
CA PRO A 252 -2.53 5.92 -17.14
C PRO A 252 -3.32 5.68 -18.44
N VAL A 253 -4.15 4.63 -18.48
CA VAL A 253 -4.90 4.21 -19.67
C VAL A 253 -5.77 5.35 -20.24
N GLU A 254 -6.22 6.25 -19.37
CA GLU A 254 -7.05 7.39 -19.69
C GLU A 254 -6.37 8.41 -20.63
N VAL A 255 -5.04 8.41 -20.71
CA VAL A 255 -4.25 9.33 -21.57
C VAL A 255 -3.72 8.70 -22.85
N TRP A 256 -3.92 7.39 -23.03
CA TRP A 256 -3.43 6.66 -24.20
C TRP A 256 -4.04 7.21 -25.49
N GLY A 257 -3.35 7.11 -26.62
CA GLY A 257 -3.86 7.58 -27.90
C GLY A 257 -4.02 6.48 -28.92
N LYS A 258 -4.45 6.86 -30.12
CA LYS A 258 -4.61 5.96 -31.27
C LYS A 258 -3.55 6.18 -32.34
N GLN A 259 -2.84 7.31 -32.29
CA GLN A 259 -1.87 7.71 -33.32
C GLN A 259 -0.52 8.06 -32.70
N PHE A 260 0.55 7.52 -33.27
CA PHE A 260 1.93 7.74 -32.81
C PHE A 260 2.88 7.88 -34.00
N ILE A 261 3.98 8.59 -33.78
CA ILE A 261 5.12 8.62 -34.69
C ILE A 261 6.30 7.99 -33.96
N ALA A 262 6.74 6.84 -34.44
CA ALA A 262 7.90 6.13 -33.95
C ALA A 262 9.12 6.59 -34.75
N VAL A 263 9.96 7.43 -34.13
CA VAL A 263 11.22 7.89 -34.70
C VAL A 263 12.35 7.09 -34.06
N PRO A 264 13.12 6.28 -34.83
CA PRO A 264 14.30 5.58 -34.33
C PRO A 264 15.29 6.53 -33.67
N SER A 265 16.11 6.00 -32.79
CA SER A 265 17.20 6.73 -32.18
C SER A 265 18.25 7.10 -33.24
N LYS A 266 18.85 8.28 -33.11
CA LYS A 266 19.82 8.79 -34.08
C LYS A 266 21.09 7.95 -33.97
N THR A 267 21.81 7.79 -35.08
CA THR A 267 23.11 7.09 -35.18
C THR A 267 23.08 5.57 -34.96
N THR A 268 21.95 5.01 -34.56
CA THR A 268 21.74 3.55 -34.50
C THR A 268 21.03 3.06 -35.76
N SER A 269 21.15 1.76 -36.02
CA SER A 269 20.54 1.09 -37.16
C SER A 269 19.24 0.38 -36.83
N ALA A 270 18.89 0.24 -35.54
CA ALA A 270 17.70 -0.47 -35.10
C ALA A 270 17.27 -0.04 -33.68
N ASP A 271 15.95 0.06 -33.47
CA ASP A 271 15.32 0.06 -32.14
C ASP A 271 14.13 -0.90 -32.14
N ARG A 272 13.74 -1.36 -30.96
CA ARG A 272 12.57 -2.22 -30.78
C ARG A 272 11.40 -1.45 -30.24
N TYR A 273 10.21 -1.88 -30.61
CA TYR A 273 8.97 -1.23 -30.23
C TYR A 273 7.97 -2.28 -29.77
N ARG A 274 7.24 -1.98 -28.70
CA ARG A 274 6.09 -2.79 -28.25
C ARG A 274 4.84 -1.94 -28.29
N ILE A 275 3.76 -2.52 -28.80
CA ILE A 275 2.42 -1.93 -28.77
C ILE A 275 1.54 -2.81 -27.91
N LEU A 276 0.87 -2.22 -26.92
CA LEU A 276 -0.06 -2.89 -26.00
C LEU A 276 -1.45 -2.28 -26.15
N ALA A 277 -2.49 -3.11 -26.20
CA ALA A 277 -3.87 -2.67 -26.40
C ALA A 277 -4.66 -2.57 -25.09
N SER A 278 -5.40 -1.46 -24.90
CA SER A 278 -6.30 -1.28 -23.75
C SER A 278 -7.60 -2.07 -23.87
N GLU A 279 -7.92 -2.55 -25.08
CA GLU A 279 -9.21 -3.15 -25.42
C GLU A 279 -9.05 -4.32 -26.42
N ASP A 280 -10.01 -5.25 -26.40
CA ASP A 280 -10.05 -6.38 -27.32
C ASP A 280 -10.28 -5.93 -28.77
N ASN A 281 -9.80 -6.75 -29.71
CA ASN A 281 -9.94 -6.51 -31.15
C ASN A 281 -9.38 -5.15 -31.61
N THR A 282 -8.27 -4.70 -31.02
CA THR A 282 -7.58 -3.47 -31.43
C THR A 282 -6.74 -3.75 -32.67
N THR A 283 -7.11 -3.14 -33.80
CA THR A 283 -6.39 -3.28 -35.07
C THR A 283 -5.35 -2.17 -35.20
N VAL A 284 -4.11 -2.53 -35.53
CA VAL A 284 -2.99 -1.61 -35.68
C VAL A 284 -2.43 -1.69 -37.09
N THR A 285 -2.13 -0.53 -37.66
CA THR A 285 -1.51 -0.36 -38.97
C THR A 285 -0.25 0.49 -38.84
N LEU A 286 0.82 0.09 -39.52
CA LEU A 286 2.07 0.84 -39.58
C LEU A 286 2.35 1.24 -41.03
N SER A 287 2.79 2.48 -41.21
CA SER A 287 3.20 3.00 -42.51
C SER A 287 4.48 3.83 -42.38
N GLY A 288 5.34 3.82 -43.39
CA GLY A 288 6.60 4.57 -43.35
C GLY A 288 7.54 4.14 -44.48
N GLN A 289 8.76 4.68 -44.47
CA GLN A 289 9.71 4.51 -45.58
C GLN A 289 10.47 3.16 -45.56
N GLY A 290 10.19 2.28 -44.59
CA GLY A 290 10.86 0.99 -44.36
C GLY A 290 9.94 -0.22 -44.54
N SER A 291 10.50 -1.42 -44.35
CA SER A 291 9.71 -2.66 -44.30
C SER A 291 8.92 -2.69 -43.00
N MET A 292 7.60 -2.55 -43.09
CA MET A 292 6.71 -2.56 -41.93
C MET A 292 5.97 -3.89 -41.81
N PRO A 293 5.60 -4.33 -40.59
CA PRO A 293 4.62 -5.39 -40.42
C PRO A 293 3.32 -5.01 -41.14
N GLY A 294 2.65 -6.00 -41.75
CA GLY A 294 1.28 -5.82 -42.20
C GLY A 294 0.33 -5.51 -41.03
N PRO A 295 -0.93 -5.09 -41.28
CA PRO A 295 -1.91 -4.86 -40.23
C PRO A 295 -2.06 -6.07 -39.31
N PHE A 296 -2.19 -5.83 -38.00
CA PHE A 296 -2.38 -6.89 -37.01
C PHE A 296 -3.41 -6.48 -35.95
N THR A 297 -3.95 -7.48 -35.25
CA THR A 297 -4.92 -7.30 -34.17
C THR A 297 -4.29 -7.72 -32.84
N ILE A 298 -4.53 -6.94 -31.79
CA ILE A 298 -4.09 -7.21 -30.42
C ILE A 298 -5.33 -7.18 -29.51
N ASN A 299 -5.42 -8.11 -28.55
CA ASN A 299 -6.48 -8.08 -27.53
C ASN A 299 -6.08 -7.31 -26.27
N LYS A 300 -7.04 -7.06 -25.39
CA LYS A 300 -6.83 -6.30 -24.16
C LYS A 300 -5.70 -6.89 -23.32
N GLY A 301 -4.73 -6.05 -22.96
CA GLY A 301 -3.56 -6.46 -22.16
C GLY A 301 -2.56 -7.33 -22.91
N GLU A 302 -2.81 -7.69 -24.17
CA GLU A 302 -1.82 -8.30 -25.04
C GLU A 302 -0.96 -7.22 -25.70
N TRP A 303 0.20 -7.63 -26.21
CA TRP A 303 1.15 -6.75 -26.86
C TRP A 303 1.80 -7.41 -28.07
N LYS A 304 2.36 -6.59 -28.96
CA LYS A 304 3.12 -7.02 -30.13
C LYS A 304 4.43 -6.25 -30.23
N GLU A 305 5.52 -6.97 -30.41
CA GLU A 305 6.85 -6.39 -30.67
C GLU A 305 7.14 -6.33 -32.17
N PHE A 306 7.81 -5.26 -32.60
CA PHE A 306 8.40 -5.11 -33.92
C PHE A 306 9.70 -4.28 -33.83
N GLU A 307 10.45 -4.21 -34.93
CA GLU A 307 11.72 -3.50 -35.01
C GLU A 307 11.66 -2.49 -36.15
N LEU A 308 12.19 -1.29 -35.93
CA LEU A 308 12.39 -0.28 -36.98
C LEU A 308 13.88 -0.11 -37.24
N ARG A 309 14.28 -0.18 -38.52
CA ARG A 309 15.67 -0.01 -38.94
C ARG A 309 15.87 1.32 -39.66
N ALA A 310 16.45 2.29 -38.94
CA ALA A 310 16.85 3.63 -39.41
C ALA A 310 15.75 4.49 -40.07
N LYS A 311 14.49 4.03 -40.11
CA LYS A 311 13.38 4.72 -40.78
C LYS A 311 12.18 4.80 -39.84
N PRO A 312 11.49 5.95 -39.80
CA PRO A 312 10.38 6.15 -38.88
C PRO A 312 9.10 5.45 -39.37
N ALA A 313 8.18 5.23 -38.44
CA ALA A 313 6.86 4.69 -38.71
C ALA A 313 5.77 5.60 -38.15
N TYR A 314 4.70 5.77 -38.91
CA TYR A 314 3.42 6.24 -38.42
C TYR A 314 2.59 5.03 -37.99
N VAL A 315 2.17 5.03 -36.72
CA VAL A 315 1.36 3.98 -36.09
C VAL A 315 -0.06 4.50 -35.93
N GLN A 316 -1.03 3.74 -36.43
CA GLN A 316 -2.46 4.04 -36.28
C GLN A 316 -3.22 2.82 -35.79
N ALA A 317 -4.02 3.01 -34.74
CA ALA A 317 -4.87 2.00 -34.12
C ALA A 317 -6.35 2.37 -34.18
N SER A 318 -7.23 1.36 -34.12
CA SER A 318 -8.68 1.57 -34.03
C SER A 318 -9.14 1.95 -32.62
N LYS A 319 -8.36 1.61 -31.60
CA LYS A 319 -8.63 1.80 -30.17
C LYS A 319 -7.36 2.24 -29.44
N PRO A 320 -7.44 2.77 -28.21
CA PRO A 320 -6.26 3.27 -27.50
C PRO A 320 -5.18 2.21 -27.29
N ILE A 321 -3.93 2.62 -27.47
CA ILE A 321 -2.74 1.77 -27.29
C ILE A 321 -1.64 2.53 -26.52
N MET A 322 -0.77 1.77 -25.87
CA MET A 322 0.53 2.23 -25.38
C MET A 322 1.61 1.79 -26.35
N VAL A 323 2.58 2.66 -26.63
CA VAL A 323 3.74 2.34 -27.47
C VAL A 323 5.01 2.63 -26.68
N ALA A 324 5.84 1.63 -26.46
CA ALA A 324 7.20 1.84 -25.95
C ALA A 324 8.23 1.67 -27.06
N MET A 325 9.29 2.45 -26.96
CA MET A 325 10.53 2.28 -27.69
C MET A 325 11.58 1.75 -26.71
N PHE A 326 12.32 0.74 -27.17
CA PHE A 326 13.45 0.17 -26.48
C PHE A 326 14.70 0.41 -27.31
N LEU A 327 15.64 1.15 -26.74
CA LEU A 327 16.98 1.25 -27.29
C LEU A 327 17.63 -0.14 -27.18
N VAL A 328 18.37 -0.51 -28.21
CA VAL A 328 19.04 -1.82 -28.29
C VAL A 328 20.50 -1.70 -27.87
N GLY A 329 21.10 -2.82 -27.44
CA GLY A 329 22.49 -2.87 -27.01
C GLY A 329 23.49 -2.46 -28.10
N GLY A 330 24.63 -1.89 -27.70
CA GLY A 330 25.72 -1.45 -28.59
C GLY A 330 26.26 -2.53 -29.54
N THR A 331 26.18 -3.80 -29.15
CA THR A 331 26.52 -4.95 -30.00
C THR A 331 25.46 -5.31 -31.05
N TYR A 332 24.26 -4.71 -30.99
CA TYR A 332 23.15 -4.90 -31.93
C TYR A 332 22.76 -3.64 -32.70
N ASN A 333 23.04 -2.46 -32.14
CA ASN A 333 22.60 -1.18 -32.69
C ASN A 333 23.30 -0.80 -34.01
N GLY A 334 24.25 -1.60 -34.49
CA GLY A 334 24.93 -1.41 -35.77
C GLY A 334 26.08 -0.39 -35.73
N ARG A 335 26.47 0.07 -34.55
CA ARG A 335 27.67 0.90 -34.36
C ARG A 335 28.89 0.01 -34.11
N SER A 336 30.06 0.45 -34.57
CA SER A 336 31.33 -0.28 -34.38
C SER A 336 32.09 0.12 -33.10
N ASP A 337 31.63 1.17 -32.41
CA ASP A 337 32.25 1.76 -31.22
C ASP A 337 31.68 1.21 -29.90
N ASN A 338 30.68 0.32 -29.97
CA ASN A 338 29.97 -0.22 -28.81
C ASN A 338 29.33 0.87 -27.92
N LEU A 339 29.03 2.03 -28.50
CA LEU A 339 28.22 3.05 -27.81
C LEU A 339 26.77 2.57 -27.71
N GLY A 340 26.17 2.77 -26.54
CA GLY A 340 24.80 2.40 -26.22
C GLY A 340 24.64 1.03 -25.57
N ASP A 341 23.62 0.94 -24.74
CA ASP A 341 23.04 -0.26 -24.17
C ASP A 341 21.49 -0.11 -24.08
N PRO A 342 20.76 -1.11 -23.55
CA PRO A 342 19.31 -1.05 -23.45
C PRO A 342 18.78 0.11 -22.59
N SER A 343 17.75 0.80 -23.06
CA SER A 343 16.97 1.78 -22.28
C SER A 343 15.53 1.79 -22.80
N MET A 344 14.58 2.26 -21.99
CA MET A 344 13.14 2.24 -22.32
C MET A 344 12.53 3.64 -22.28
N VAL A 345 11.69 3.96 -23.27
CA VAL A 345 10.87 5.17 -23.24
C VAL A 345 9.45 4.94 -23.76
N LEU A 346 8.45 5.49 -23.07
CA LEU A 346 7.08 5.54 -23.59
C LEU A 346 6.90 6.67 -24.59
N LEU A 347 6.38 6.34 -25.78
CA LEU A 347 6.03 7.35 -26.77
C LEU A 347 4.72 8.05 -26.38
N ASN A 348 4.70 9.37 -26.49
CA ASN A 348 3.46 10.13 -26.41
C ASN A 348 2.69 10.02 -27.73
N SER A 349 1.35 9.95 -27.63
CA SER A 349 0.51 10.05 -28.80
C SER A 349 0.62 11.45 -29.40
N ILE A 350 0.58 11.55 -30.73
CA ILE A 350 0.52 12.85 -31.45
C ILE A 350 -0.79 13.61 -31.18
N GLU A 351 -1.69 13.02 -30.41
CA GLU A 351 -2.89 13.67 -29.88
C GLU A 351 -2.57 14.54 -28.65
N GLN A 352 -1.37 14.39 -28.07
CA GLN A 352 -0.91 15.03 -26.83
C GLN A 352 0.20 16.08 -27.04
N TYR A 353 0.19 16.83 -28.14
CA TYR A 353 1.19 17.90 -28.36
C TYR A 353 1.15 19.01 -27.29
N ARG A 354 2.31 19.65 -27.08
CA ARG A 354 2.49 20.80 -26.18
C ARG A 354 3.34 21.91 -26.79
N ASP A 355 2.96 23.17 -26.58
CA ASP A 355 3.61 24.33 -27.19
C ASP A 355 5.06 24.56 -26.74
N THR A 356 5.40 24.16 -25.51
CA THR A 356 6.75 24.34 -24.97
C THR A 356 7.11 23.19 -24.04
N VAL A 357 8.28 22.62 -24.29
CA VAL A 357 8.88 21.53 -23.53
C VAL A 357 10.24 21.99 -23.00
N THR A 358 10.49 21.79 -21.71
CA THR A 358 11.79 22.02 -21.09
C THR A 358 12.28 20.68 -20.55
N LEU A 359 13.48 20.25 -20.96
CA LEU A 359 14.06 18.95 -20.61
C LEU A 359 15.55 19.09 -20.25
N TYR A 360 16.18 18.00 -19.80
CA TYR A 360 17.59 17.97 -19.40
C TYR A 360 18.36 16.79 -20.01
N ASN A 361 19.25 17.06 -20.97
CA ASN A 361 20.12 16.02 -21.50
C ASN A 361 21.23 15.69 -20.50
N SER A 362 21.23 14.44 -20.01
CA SER A 362 22.09 13.97 -18.92
C SER A 362 23.54 13.75 -19.36
N PRO A 363 24.53 14.25 -18.59
CA PRO A 363 25.95 13.91 -18.78
C PRO A 363 26.44 12.83 -17.81
N TYR A 364 25.55 12.20 -17.04
CA TYR A 364 25.97 11.35 -15.93
C TYR A 364 26.63 10.05 -16.41
N GLU A 365 27.54 9.56 -15.56
CA GLU A 365 28.38 8.39 -15.77
C GLU A 365 29.32 8.50 -16.99
N ASN A 366 29.05 7.79 -18.10
CA ASN A 366 29.89 7.76 -19.30
C ASN A 366 29.18 8.25 -20.57
N ILE A 367 28.06 8.97 -20.43
CA ILE A 367 27.36 9.57 -21.57
C ILE A 367 28.25 10.62 -22.26
N THR A 368 28.45 10.46 -23.57
CA THR A 368 29.29 11.35 -24.40
C THR A 368 28.53 11.98 -25.57
N GLU A 369 27.42 11.39 -25.99
CA GLU A 369 26.57 11.89 -27.06
C GLU A 369 25.15 12.15 -26.54
N ASN A 370 24.54 13.28 -26.92
CA ASN A 370 23.20 13.67 -26.50
C ASN A 370 22.34 14.07 -27.70
N TYR A 371 21.08 13.62 -27.67
CA TYR A 371 20.13 13.77 -28.77
C TYR A 371 18.73 14.13 -28.29
N ILE A 372 17.97 14.76 -29.20
CA ILE A 372 16.54 15.01 -29.01
C ILE A 372 15.81 14.64 -30.30
N ASN A 373 14.86 13.70 -30.21
CA ASN A 373 13.87 13.50 -31.25
C ASN A 373 12.71 14.47 -31.03
N VAL A 374 12.40 15.28 -32.03
CA VAL A 374 11.28 16.22 -32.03
C VAL A 374 10.24 15.75 -33.02
N ILE A 375 8.99 15.70 -32.60
CA ILE A 375 7.83 15.36 -33.44
C ILE A 375 6.84 16.52 -33.35
N THR A 376 6.35 17.02 -34.47
CA THR A 376 5.41 18.15 -34.53
C THR A 376 4.56 18.09 -35.80
N THR A 377 3.68 19.07 -36.02
CA THR A 377 2.94 19.21 -37.28
C THR A 377 3.79 19.97 -38.31
N VAL A 378 3.55 19.75 -39.61
CA VAL A 378 4.22 20.56 -40.65
C VAL A 378 3.96 22.06 -40.46
N LYS A 379 2.79 22.44 -39.94
CA LYS A 379 2.40 23.84 -39.67
C LYS A 379 3.30 24.52 -38.64
N ASP A 380 3.83 23.75 -37.69
CA ASP A 380 4.67 24.27 -36.60
C ASP A 380 6.15 24.39 -36.96
N THR A 381 6.62 23.72 -38.02
CA THR A 381 8.05 23.63 -38.36
C THR A 381 8.74 24.99 -38.52
N ALA A 382 8.05 26.00 -39.05
CA ALA A 382 8.57 27.36 -39.18
C ALA A 382 8.67 28.10 -37.83
N SER A 383 7.77 27.79 -36.89
CA SER A 383 7.72 28.38 -35.56
C SER A 383 8.63 27.67 -34.54
N PHE A 384 9.11 26.47 -34.87
CA PHE A 384 9.99 25.69 -34.00
C PHE A 384 11.24 26.47 -33.54
N ARG A 385 11.55 26.39 -32.25
CA ARG A 385 12.78 26.88 -31.64
C ARG A 385 13.37 25.83 -30.69
N LEU A 386 14.69 25.71 -30.69
CA LEU A 386 15.50 25.07 -29.63
C LEU A 386 16.41 26.15 -29.04
N ASP A 387 16.28 26.44 -27.76
CA ASP A 387 17.03 27.48 -27.04
C ASP A 387 16.98 28.84 -27.77
N GLY A 388 15.80 29.18 -28.29
CA GLY A 388 15.55 30.40 -29.06
C GLY A 388 16.02 30.37 -30.52
N ARG A 389 16.70 29.31 -30.98
CA ARG A 389 17.20 29.18 -32.37
C ARG A 389 16.24 28.37 -33.23
N SER A 390 15.98 28.81 -34.46
CA SER A 390 15.17 28.08 -35.43
C SER A 390 15.90 26.86 -36.02
N ALA A 391 15.15 25.93 -36.63
CA ALA A 391 15.75 24.79 -37.33
C ALA A 391 16.78 25.21 -38.39
N VAL A 392 16.50 26.29 -39.13
CA VAL A 392 17.41 26.86 -40.13
C VAL A 392 18.72 27.36 -39.49
N GLN A 393 18.62 28.06 -38.35
CA GLN A 393 19.81 28.53 -37.62
C GLN A 393 20.65 27.38 -37.03
N LEU A 394 20.04 26.21 -36.82
CA LEU A 394 20.70 24.99 -36.37
C LEU A 394 21.25 24.14 -37.53
N ASN A 395 21.07 24.57 -38.78
CA ASN A 395 21.38 23.80 -39.99
C ASN A 395 20.67 22.43 -40.01
N GLN A 396 19.40 22.42 -39.64
CA GLN A 396 18.56 21.24 -39.53
C GLN A 396 17.31 21.40 -40.40
N THR A 397 16.85 20.28 -40.99
CA THR A 397 15.66 20.25 -41.85
C THR A 397 14.70 19.18 -41.34
N PHE A 398 13.44 19.57 -41.13
CA PHE A 398 12.38 18.63 -40.78
C PHE A 398 12.09 17.66 -41.93
N GLN A 399 11.85 16.41 -41.58
CA GLN A 399 11.37 15.39 -42.51
C GLN A 399 9.89 15.12 -42.26
N THR A 400 9.11 14.90 -43.32
CA THR A 400 7.66 14.68 -43.20
C THR A 400 7.32 13.21 -43.02
N ILE A 401 6.24 12.94 -42.30
CA ILE A 401 5.73 11.59 -42.07
C ILE A 401 4.20 11.60 -41.87
N GLY A 402 3.59 10.44 -42.02
CA GLY A 402 2.18 10.21 -41.78
C GLY A 402 1.32 10.47 -43.01
N PRO A 403 0.00 10.31 -42.88
CA PRO A 403 -0.95 10.54 -43.96
C PRO A 403 -0.81 11.95 -44.53
N ASN A 404 -0.78 12.07 -45.86
CA ASN A 404 -0.66 13.36 -46.56
C ASN A 404 0.54 14.23 -46.14
N ASN A 405 1.59 13.65 -45.53
CA ASN A 405 2.74 14.39 -44.99
C ASN A 405 2.35 15.49 -43.99
N GLU A 406 1.32 15.26 -43.17
CA GLU A 406 0.81 16.29 -42.24
C GLU A 406 1.70 16.50 -41.00
N PHE A 407 2.51 15.51 -40.64
CA PHE A 407 3.44 15.56 -39.51
C PHE A 407 4.89 15.70 -39.97
N ALA A 408 5.72 16.17 -39.05
CA ALA A 408 7.14 16.35 -39.26
C ALA A 408 7.95 15.87 -38.05
N TYR A 409 9.16 15.39 -38.30
CA TYR A 409 10.10 15.02 -37.25
C TYR A 409 11.50 15.55 -37.53
N LEU A 410 12.29 15.67 -36.46
CA LEU A 410 13.67 16.12 -36.50
C LEU A 410 14.50 15.41 -35.43
N GLN A 411 15.74 15.03 -35.75
CA GLN A 411 16.66 14.39 -34.81
C GLN A 411 17.87 15.30 -34.55
N LEU A 412 17.85 15.96 -33.41
CA LEU A 412 18.83 16.96 -33.02
C LEU A 412 20.01 16.32 -32.30
N THR A 413 21.22 16.78 -32.59
CA THR A 413 22.39 16.56 -31.73
C THR A 413 22.51 17.79 -30.84
N VAL A 414 22.59 17.59 -29.53
CA VAL A 414 22.63 18.66 -28.53
C VAL A 414 23.78 18.43 -27.56
N ASN A 415 24.12 19.47 -26.80
CA ASN A 415 25.06 19.32 -25.69
C ASN A 415 24.33 18.73 -24.48
N GLU A 416 25.07 18.34 -23.45
CA GLU A 416 24.48 18.11 -22.13
C GLU A 416 23.88 19.41 -21.55
N GLY A 417 22.89 19.28 -20.68
CA GLY A 417 22.28 20.39 -19.98
C GLY A 417 20.79 20.61 -20.27
N ALA A 418 20.29 21.74 -19.79
CA ALA A 418 18.88 22.11 -19.94
C ALA A 418 18.61 22.67 -21.33
N HIS A 419 17.51 22.22 -21.95
CA HIS A 419 17.06 22.69 -23.25
C HIS A 419 15.59 23.08 -23.23
N VAL A 420 15.25 24.15 -23.96
CA VAL A 420 13.87 24.60 -24.15
C VAL A 420 13.49 24.48 -25.61
N LEU A 421 12.48 23.67 -25.90
CA LEU A 421 11.86 23.52 -27.21
C LEU A 421 10.51 24.22 -27.22
N SER A 422 10.21 24.97 -28.27
CA SER A 422 8.91 25.63 -28.41
C SER A 422 8.42 25.67 -29.86
N THR A 423 7.12 25.62 -30.05
CA THR A 423 6.45 25.96 -31.32
C THR A 423 5.30 26.94 -31.06
N GLY A 424 4.64 27.42 -32.11
CA GLY A 424 3.67 28.53 -32.02
C GLY A 424 2.26 28.21 -32.49
N VAL A 425 1.94 26.97 -32.90
CA VAL A 425 0.62 26.63 -33.45
C VAL A 425 -0.02 25.45 -32.70
N CYS A 426 0.58 24.26 -32.76
CA CYS A 426 -0.03 23.04 -32.23
C CYS A 426 0.80 22.29 -31.20
N GLY A 427 2.07 22.66 -31.07
CA GLY A 427 2.99 22.05 -30.15
C GLY A 427 3.90 20.99 -30.76
N LEU A 428 4.66 20.36 -29.88
CA LEU A 428 5.64 19.34 -30.19
C LEU A 428 5.63 18.25 -29.11
N ILE A 429 6.23 17.12 -29.45
CA ILE A 429 6.63 16.06 -28.54
C ILE A 429 8.15 15.98 -28.64
N ALA A 430 8.82 15.85 -27.50
CA ALA A 430 10.26 15.66 -27.45
C ALA A 430 10.60 14.35 -26.73
N ILE A 431 11.62 13.64 -27.21
CA ILE A 431 12.22 12.48 -26.55
C ILE A 431 13.71 12.78 -26.45
N ALA A 432 14.24 12.76 -25.23
CA ALA A 432 15.67 12.96 -24.98
C ALA A 432 16.33 11.60 -24.77
N TYR A 433 17.52 11.42 -25.32
CA TYR A 433 18.32 10.22 -25.15
C TYR A 433 19.80 10.53 -25.38
N GLY A 434 20.67 9.66 -24.87
CA GLY A 434 22.13 9.79 -25.04
C GLY A 434 22.83 8.45 -25.08
N TYR A 435 24.10 8.47 -25.48
CA TYR A 435 24.96 7.29 -25.57
C TYR A 435 26.32 7.51 -24.91
N GLY A 436 26.76 6.48 -24.20
CA GLY A 436 28.10 6.26 -23.65
C GLY A 436 28.63 4.89 -24.03
N PHE A 437 29.86 4.57 -23.64
CA PHE A 437 30.44 3.24 -23.92
C PHE A 437 29.70 2.18 -23.11
N ALA A 438 28.94 1.33 -23.82
CA ALA A 438 27.99 0.39 -23.20
C ALA A 438 27.06 1.07 -22.18
N GLU A 439 26.52 2.24 -22.53
CA GLU A 439 25.59 3.01 -21.68
C GLU A 439 24.65 3.87 -22.54
N SER A 440 23.42 4.08 -22.08
CA SER A 440 22.37 4.85 -22.72
C SER A 440 21.49 5.50 -21.65
N TYR A 441 20.65 6.44 -22.06
CA TYR A 441 19.41 6.75 -21.34
C TYR A 441 18.38 7.22 -22.37
N ALA A 442 17.09 7.11 -22.05
CA ALA A 442 16.02 7.69 -22.86
C ALA A 442 14.84 8.04 -21.96
N TYR A 443 14.18 9.16 -22.22
CA TYR A 443 12.93 9.50 -21.54
C TYR A 443 12.09 10.48 -22.36
N GLY A 444 10.79 10.54 -22.05
CA GLY A 444 9.87 11.52 -22.63
C GLY A 444 10.23 12.95 -22.19
N GLY A 445 10.74 13.76 -23.11
CA GLY A 445 11.14 15.15 -22.85
C GLY A 445 9.98 16.03 -22.41
N GLY A 446 8.77 15.78 -22.91
CA GLY A 446 7.55 16.45 -22.48
C GLY A 446 6.43 16.40 -23.53
N ALA A 447 5.20 16.32 -23.03
CA ALA A 447 3.95 16.28 -23.80
C ALA A 447 2.77 16.70 -22.90
N ASN A 448 1.58 16.76 -23.49
CA ASN A 448 0.34 16.87 -22.75
C ASN A 448 -0.11 15.47 -22.22
N PHE A 449 -0.94 15.44 -21.18
CA PHE A 449 -1.45 14.21 -20.56
C PHE A 449 -2.97 14.31 -20.32
N THR A 450 -3.66 14.97 -21.25
CA THR A 450 -5.12 15.18 -21.14
C THR A 450 -5.85 13.85 -21.24
N LYS A 451 -6.74 13.55 -20.30
CA LYS A 451 -7.49 12.29 -20.22
C LYS A 451 -8.65 12.24 -21.23
N PHE A 452 -8.35 12.17 -22.53
CA PHE A 452 -9.38 12.20 -23.57
C PHE A 452 -10.10 10.85 -23.79
N ASN A 453 -9.54 9.72 -23.33
CA ASN A 453 -10.24 8.42 -23.39
C ASN A 453 -11.20 8.18 -22.24
N ASN A 454 -11.05 8.92 -21.13
CA ASN A 454 -11.95 8.82 -19.98
C ASN A 454 -12.83 10.05 -19.94
N LEU A 455 -13.94 9.94 -20.66
CA LEU A 455 -14.79 11.09 -20.89
C LEU A 455 -15.47 11.56 -19.60
N PRO A 456 -15.63 12.87 -19.46
CA PRO A 456 -16.31 13.50 -18.35
C PRO A 456 -17.84 13.46 -18.50
N ILE A 457 -18.41 12.48 -19.24
CA ILE A 457 -19.86 12.30 -19.32
C ILE A 457 -20.28 11.43 -18.13
N PRO A 458 -21.10 11.94 -17.19
CA PRO A 458 -21.55 11.17 -16.03
C PRO A 458 -22.34 9.93 -16.44
N ASP A 459 -22.32 8.89 -15.61
CA ASP A 459 -23.13 7.67 -15.81
C ASP A 459 -24.64 7.98 -15.77
N GLY A 460 -25.03 9.02 -15.05
CA GLY A 460 -26.42 9.42 -14.82
C GLY A 460 -26.56 10.35 -13.62
N SER A 461 -27.81 10.62 -13.24
CA SER A 461 -28.15 11.44 -12.07
C SER A 461 -29.61 11.20 -11.67
N CYS A 462 -30.05 11.82 -10.57
CA CYS A 462 -31.47 11.82 -10.24
C CYS A 462 -32.22 12.87 -11.07
N LEU A 463 -33.50 12.63 -11.29
CA LEU A 463 -34.42 13.60 -11.87
C LEU A 463 -34.32 14.95 -11.12
N HIS A 464 -34.20 16.04 -11.87
CA HIS A 464 -34.04 17.43 -11.38
C HIS A 464 -32.73 17.75 -10.64
N ASP A 465 -31.82 16.79 -10.44
CA ASP A 465 -30.48 17.11 -9.97
C ASP A 465 -29.70 17.80 -11.11
N THR A 466 -28.96 18.85 -10.78
CA THR A 466 -28.09 19.53 -11.74
C THR A 466 -26.80 18.75 -11.95
N ILE A 467 -26.45 18.52 -13.21
CA ILE A 467 -25.27 17.80 -13.63
C ILE A 467 -24.25 18.78 -14.19
N ASP A 468 -23.00 18.71 -13.72
CA ASP A 468 -21.88 19.47 -14.26
C ASP A 468 -21.22 18.70 -15.41
N PHE A 469 -21.26 19.28 -16.61
CA PHE A 469 -20.52 18.82 -17.78
C PHE A 469 -19.29 19.70 -17.98
N LYS A 470 -18.14 19.09 -18.24
CA LYS A 470 -16.88 19.77 -18.54
C LYS A 470 -16.12 18.94 -19.56
N THR A 471 -15.47 19.50 -20.56
CA THR A 471 -14.74 18.69 -21.57
C THR A 471 -13.36 18.25 -21.09
N GLY A 472 -12.71 19.06 -20.24
CA GLY A 472 -11.30 18.90 -19.89
C GLY A 472 -10.33 19.21 -21.04
N LEU A 473 -10.85 19.58 -22.22
CA LEU A 473 -10.05 19.91 -23.40
C LEU A 473 -9.68 21.41 -23.38
N PRO A 474 -8.42 21.78 -23.72
CA PRO A 474 -8.01 23.18 -23.84
C PRO A 474 -8.85 23.96 -24.87
N GLU A 475 -9.44 25.07 -24.46
CA GLU A 475 -10.30 25.93 -25.31
C GLU A 475 -9.54 26.52 -26.51
N SER A 476 -8.23 26.71 -26.38
CA SER A 476 -7.37 27.23 -27.47
C SER A 476 -7.13 26.22 -28.60
N ARG A 477 -7.32 24.92 -28.34
CA ARG A 477 -6.99 23.84 -29.30
C ARG A 477 -8.21 23.12 -29.84
N PHE A 478 -9.29 23.04 -29.06
CA PHE A 478 -10.45 22.24 -29.40
C PHE A 478 -11.69 23.10 -29.56
N GLU A 479 -12.38 22.96 -30.70
CA GLU A 479 -13.79 23.37 -30.80
C GLU A 479 -14.65 22.21 -30.29
N VAL A 480 -15.68 22.52 -29.49
CA VAL A 480 -16.55 21.49 -28.90
C VAL A 480 -18.01 21.77 -29.18
N PHE A 481 -18.79 20.71 -29.26
CA PHE A 481 -20.24 20.75 -29.41
C PHE A 481 -20.86 19.59 -28.65
N TRP A 482 -21.74 19.92 -27.73
CA TRP A 482 -22.51 19.00 -26.92
C TRP A 482 -23.93 18.89 -27.44
N ASP A 483 -24.41 17.64 -27.52
CA ASP A 483 -25.83 17.30 -27.57
C ASP A 483 -26.15 16.51 -26.29
N ALA A 484 -26.98 17.06 -25.41
CA ALA A 484 -27.33 16.42 -24.14
C ALA A 484 -28.38 15.30 -24.30
N GLY A 485 -28.87 15.05 -25.52
CA GLY A 485 -29.80 13.97 -25.82
C GLY A 485 -31.27 14.28 -25.55
N ASP A 486 -31.58 15.43 -24.97
CA ASP A 486 -32.94 15.94 -24.70
C ASP A 486 -33.31 17.17 -25.55
N GLY A 487 -32.48 17.49 -26.54
CA GLY A 487 -32.60 18.67 -27.40
C GLY A 487 -31.77 19.87 -26.93
N PHE A 488 -31.23 19.86 -25.71
CA PHE A 488 -30.26 20.88 -25.29
C PHE A 488 -28.91 20.68 -25.99
N ARG A 489 -28.39 21.77 -26.56
CA ARG A 489 -27.12 21.79 -27.30
C ARG A 489 -26.29 22.99 -26.92
N THR A 490 -24.98 22.83 -26.81
CA THR A 490 -24.07 23.93 -26.50
C THR A 490 -22.67 23.70 -27.03
N SER A 491 -21.94 24.77 -27.31
CA SER A 491 -20.51 24.73 -27.65
C SER A 491 -19.60 25.16 -26.50
N MET A 492 -20.14 25.23 -25.28
CA MET A 492 -19.35 25.55 -24.09
C MET A 492 -18.49 24.37 -23.64
N HIS A 493 -17.24 24.64 -23.26
CA HIS A 493 -16.35 23.62 -22.67
C HIS A 493 -16.80 23.18 -21.27
N LYS A 494 -17.62 23.99 -20.59
CA LYS A 494 -18.24 23.67 -19.30
C LYS A 494 -19.66 24.22 -19.24
N PHE A 495 -20.59 23.43 -18.75
CA PHE A 495 -21.98 23.84 -18.55
C PHE A 495 -22.66 22.98 -17.49
N ARG A 496 -23.77 23.50 -16.96
CA ARG A 496 -24.67 22.77 -16.08
C ARG A 496 -25.94 22.44 -16.82
N HIS A 497 -26.48 21.25 -16.61
CA HIS A 497 -27.74 20.85 -17.22
C HIS A 497 -28.61 20.07 -16.23
N THR A 498 -29.92 20.11 -16.43
CA THR A 498 -30.91 19.42 -15.60
C THR A 498 -31.98 18.84 -16.51
N TYR A 499 -32.21 17.54 -16.39
CA TYR A 499 -33.19 16.83 -17.20
C TYR A 499 -34.58 16.89 -16.56
N ALA A 500 -35.59 17.13 -17.39
CA ALA A 500 -36.98 17.32 -16.97
C ALA A 500 -37.75 16.01 -16.77
N ASP A 501 -37.31 14.92 -17.40
CA ASP A 501 -37.96 13.62 -17.38
C ASP A 501 -36.96 12.51 -17.02
N ILE A 502 -37.49 11.37 -16.58
CA ILE A 502 -36.69 10.15 -16.42
C ILE A 502 -36.48 9.47 -17.76
N GLY A 503 -35.35 8.80 -17.92
CA GLY A 503 -35.06 8.03 -19.13
C GLY A 503 -33.58 7.92 -19.43
N THR A 504 -33.31 7.26 -20.56
CA THR A 504 -31.97 7.16 -21.15
C THR A 504 -31.77 8.30 -22.13
N TYR A 505 -30.72 9.09 -21.93
CA TYR A 505 -30.33 10.16 -22.84
C TYR A 505 -29.00 9.81 -23.50
N THR A 506 -28.97 9.83 -24.83
CA THR A 506 -27.72 9.64 -25.59
C THR A 506 -26.98 10.97 -25.64
N VAL A 507 -26.04 11.17 -24.72
CA VAL A 507 -25.21 12.38 -24.67
C VAL A 507 -24.06 12.22 -25.65
N LYS A 508 -23.85 13.23 -26.50
CA LYS A 508 -22.79 13.24 -27.50
C LYS A 508 -21.93 14.50 -27.37
N LEU A 509 -20.64 14.31 -27.17
CA LEU A 509 -19.60 15.34 -27.33
C LEU A 509 -18.95 15.18 -28.69
N ILE A 510 -19.08 16.17 -29.56
CA ILE A 510 -18.31 16.29 -30.80
C ILE A 510 -17.20 17.31 -30.52
N TYR A 511 -15.97 16.97 -30.87
CA TYR A 511 -14.85 17.89 -30.72
C TYR A 511 -13.98 17.86 -31.96
N ARG A 512 -13.45 19.02 -32.32
CA ARG A 512 -12.54 19.20 -33.44
C ARG A 512 -11.22 19.69 -32.93
N ASP A 513 -10.18 18.90 -33.16
CA ASP A 513 -8.80 19.32 -32.92
C ASP A 513 -8.41 20.30 -34.03
N LEU A 514 -8.30 21.59 -33.70
CA LEU A 514 -7.98 22.65 -34.67
C LEU A 514 -6.61 22.44 -35.33
N CYS A 515 -5.73 21.71 -34.65
CA CYS A 515 -4.37 21.47 -35.10
C CYS A 515 -4.29 20.41 -36.18
N ARG A 516 -4.88 19.24 -35.91
CA ARG A 516 -5.00 18.15 -36.87
C ARG A 516 -6.09 18.39 -37.90
N ASN A 517 -7.00 19.34 -37.63
CA ASN A 517 -8.23 19.53 -38.40
C ASN A 517 -9.06 18.23 -38.50
N VAL A 518 -9.06 17.45 -37.42
CA VAL A 518 -9.79 16.19 -37.31
C VAL A 518 -10.93 16.39 -36.32
N THR A 519 -12.12 15.95 -36.71
CA THR A 519 -13.28 15.89 -35.82
C THR A 519 -13.43 14.46 -35.33
N ASP A 520 -13.61 14.30 -34.03
CA ASP A 520 -14.01 13.05 -33.41
C ASP A 520 -15.25 13.31 -32.55
N SER A 521 -15.91 12.24 -32.14
CA SER A 521 -17.06 12.34 -31.26
C SER A 521 -17.14 11.20 -30.30
N LEU A 522 -17.72 11.49 -29.16
CA LEU A 522 -17.83 10.59 -28.05
C LEU A 522 -19.28 10.58 -27.60
N THR A 523 -19.81 9.37 -27.41
CA THR A 523 -21.23 9.15 -27.15
C THR A 523 -21.37 8.23 -25.95
N LYS A 524 -22.24 8.58 -25.01
CA LYS A 524 -22.53 7.77 -23.83
C LYS A 524 -24.01 7.86 -23.49
N GLU A 525 -24.59 6.75 -23.05
CA GLU A 525 -25.94 6.73 -22.47
C GLU A 525 -25.88 7.21 -21.03
N LEU A 526 -26.62 8.29 -20.75
CA LEU A 526 -26.78 8.88 -19.44
C LEU A 526 -28.18 8.52 -18.93
N GLN A 527 -28.26 7.89 -17.75
CA GLN A 527 -29.54 7.48 -17.16
C GLN A 527 -30.04 8.51 -16.14
N ILE A 528 -31.23 9.04 -16.34
CA ILE A 528 -31.92 9.87 -15.35
C ILE A 528 -32.99 9.02 -14.68
N THR A 529 -32.84 8.83 -13.38
CA THR A 529 -33.74 7.98 -12.60
C THR A 529 -34.36 8.74 -11.43
N LEU A 530 -35.41 8.20 -10.84
CA LEU A 530 -35.92 8.74 -9.58
C LEU A 530 -35.01 8.33 -8.43
N ARG A 531 -34.79 9.26 -7.50
CA ARG A 531 -34.20 8.94 -6.20
C ARG A 531 -35.11 7.98 -5.46
N GLN A 532 -34.57 6.80 -5.13
CA GLN A 532 -35.31 5.74 -4.45
C GLN A 532 -34.67 5.41 -3.10
N PRO A 533 -35.43 4.88 -2.13
CA PRO A 533 -34.87 4.33 -0.91
C PRO A 533 -34.22 2.96 -1.18
N LEU A 534 -33.11 2.67 -0.50
CA LEU A 534 -32.52 1.33 -0.42
C LEU A 534 -32.94 0.64 0.89
N GLN A 535 -32.70 -0.66 1.01
CA GLN A 535 -32.87 -1.42 2.25
C GLN A 535 -31.52 -1.77 2.87
N ALA A 536 -31.35 -1.53 4.17
CA ALA A 536 -30.14 -1.88 4.91
C ALA A 536 -30.51 -2.61 6.22
N TYR A 537 -29.76 -3.65 6.57
CA TYR A 537 -29.99 -4.49 7.75
C TYR A 537 -28.74 -5.34 8.06
N PRO A 538 -28.70 -6.05 9.20
CA PRO A 538 -29.54 -5.87 10.39
C PRO A 538 -28.87 -4.97 11.44
N ASP A 539 -29.70 -4.29 12.24
CA ASP A 539 -29.25 -3.75 13.52
C ASP A 539 -28.86 -4.92 14.43
N THR A 540 -27.64 -4.91 14.96
CA THR A 540 -27.06 -6.08 15.63
C THR A 540 -26.42 -5.69 16.95
N LEU A 541 -26.68 -6.48 18.00
CA LEU A 541 -25.91 -6.48 19.24
C LEU A 541 -25.00 -7.70 19.25
N LEU A 542 -23.70 -7.49 19.45
CA LEU A 542 -22.71 -8.55 19.54
C LEU A 542 -21.62 -8.21 20.56
N CYS A 543 -20.81 -9.22 20.88
CA CYS A 543 -19.71 -9.09 21.82
C CYS A 543 -18.38 -8.92 21.08
N GLU A 544 -17.42 -8.33 21.77
CA GLU A 544 -16.05 -8.19 21.29
C GLU A 544 -15.46 -9.53 20.80
N GLY A 545 -14.78 -9.48 19.66
CA GLY A 545 -14.25 -10.65 18.95
C GLY A 545 -15.25 -11.33 17.99
N GLY A 546 -16.53 -10.93 18.01
CA GLY A 546 -17.55 -11.44 17.11
C GLY A 546 -17.39 -10.98 15.64
N SER A 547 -18.34 -11.38 14.79
CA SER A 547 -18.43 -10.93 13.40
C SER A 547 -19.85 -10.54 13.02
N VAL A 548 -19.97 -9.57 12.12
CA VAL A 548 -21.25 -9.09 11.59
C VAL A 548 -21.13 -8.81 10.09
N THR A 549 -22.15 -9.18 9.33
CA THR A 549 -22.27 -8.82 7.92
C THR A 549 -23.33 -7.73 7.79
N LEU A 550 -22.88 -6.54 7.41
CA LEU A 550 -23.81 -5.48 7.00
C LEU A 550 -24.35 -5.85 5.64
N ARG A 551 -25.63 -5.58 5.37
CA ARG A 551 -26.24 -5.88 4.08
C ARG A 551 -27.06 -4.71 3.58
N ALA A 552 -26.71 -4.23 2.40
CA ALA A 552 -27.53 -3.31 1.61
C ALA A 552 -28.14 -4.06 0.42
N ILE A 553 -29.41 -3.82 0.18
CA ILE A 553 -30.12 -4.26 -1.01
C ILE A 553 -30.70 -3.03 -1.70
N ASP A 554 -30.29 -2.86 -2.94
CA ASP A 554 -30.89 -1.94 -3.91
C ASP A 554 -31.13 -2.72 -5.23
N ARG A 555 -31.31 -2.00 -6.33
CA ARG A 555 -31.46 -2.51 -7.68
C ARG A 555 -30.16 -3.17 -8.17
N PRO A 556 -30.24 -4.12 -9.12
CA PRO A 556 -29.06 -4.69 -9.78
C PRO A 556 -28.14 -3.60 -10.33
N GLN A 557 -26.82 -3.81 -10.27
CA GLN A 557 -25.77 -2.88 -10.73
C GLN A 557 -25.62 -1.58 -9.90
N SER A 558 -26.33 -1.45 -8.78
CA SER A 558 -26.10 -0.32 -7.87
C SER A 558 -24.70 -0.41 -7.25
N LYS A 559 -24.02 0.73 -7.15
CA LYS A 559 -22.79 0.88 -6.38
C LYS A 559 -23.16 1.30 -4.96
N TYR A 560 -22.33 0.99 -3.97
CA TYR A 560 -22.62 1.32 -2.57
C TYR A 560 -21.49 2.17 -2.00
N LYS A 561 -21.82 2.98 -1.01
CA LYS A 561 -20.85 3.67 -0.18
C LYS A 561 -21.30 3.55 1.26
N TRP A 562 -20.56 2.77 2.03
CA TRP A 562 -20.69 2.65 3.47
C TRP A 562 -19.72 3.60 4.16
N THR A 563 -20.15 4.13 5.30
CA THR A 563 -19.33 4.87 6.26
C THR A 563 -19.76 4.48 7.67
N GLY A 564 -18.85 4.49 8.64
CA GLY A 564 -19.18 4.12 10.01
C GLY A 564 -18.11 4.54 11.03
N PRO A 565 -18.25 4.10 12.29
CA PRO A 565 -17.29 4.31 13.36
C PRO A 565 -15.89 3.77 13.02
N ASP A 566 -14.87 4.21 13.75
CA ASP A 566 -13.47 3.76 13.58
C ASP A 566 -12.94 3.94 12.14
N ASN A 567 -13.37 5.02 11.46
CA ASN A 567 -13.06 5.33 10.05
C ASN A 567 -13.47 4.23 9.06
N PHE A 568 -14.46 3.41 9.39
CA PHE A 568 -14.95 2.38 8.48
C PHE A 568 -15.49 2.97 7.19
N SER A 569 -15.08 2.42 6.05
CA SER A 569 -15.70 2.65 4.74
C SER A 569 -15.67 1.39 3.88
N SER A 570 -16.63 1.25 2.98
CA SER A 570 -16.69 0.12 2.04
C SER A 570 -17.57 0.45 0.83
N GLU A 571 -17.24 -0.11 -0.33
CA GLU A 571 -18.07 -0.03 -1.54
C GLU A 571 -18.85 -1.33 -1.81
N GLU A 572 -18.67 -2.35 -0.97
CA GLU A 572 -19.36 -3.63 -1.12
C GLU A 572 -20.84 -3.51 -0.74
N ALA A 573 -21.68 -4.30 -1.41
CA ALA A 573 -23.09 -4.40 -1.03
C ALA A 573 -23.27 -5.07 0.34
N SER A 574 -22.33 -5.94 0.75
CA SER A 574 -22.43 -6.70 2.00
C SER A 574 -21.08 -6.90 2.68
N PRO A 575 -20.47 -5.84 3.24
CA PRO A 575 -19.17 -5.96 3.89
C PRO A 575 -19.26 -6.77 5.19
N VAL A 576 -18.19 -7.50 5.49
CA VAL A 576 -18.08 -8.35 6.69
C VAL A 576 -17.06 -7.75 7.65
N LEU A 577 -17.49 -7.45 8.87
CA LEU A 577 -16.62 -7.06 9.97
C LEU A 577 -16.32 -8.30 10.81
N THR A 578 -15.04 -8.61 11.01
CA THR A 578 -14.57 -9.74 11.81
C THR A 578 -13.73 -9.25 13.00
N ASN A 579 -13.71 -10.02 14.09
CA ASN A 579 -12.97 -9.70 15.31
C ASN A 579 -13.26 -8.29 15.83
N VAL A 580 -14.55 -7.95 15.95
CA VAL A 580 -14.97 -6.57 16.22
C VAL A 580 -14.59 -6.09 17.62
N ALA A 581 -14.30 -4.79 17.76
CA ALA A 581 -13.94 -4.14 19.01
C ALA A 581 -14.97 -3.06 19.42
N PRO A 582 -15.10 -2.72 20.72
CA PRO A 582 -16.08 -1.73 21.19
C PRO A 582 -16.02 -0.36 20.50
N LYS A 583 -14.82 0.08 20.06
CA LYS A 583 -14.63 1.34 19.32
C LYS A 583 -15.32 1.38 17.94
N GLN A 584 -15.66 0.21 17.39
CA GLN A 584 -16.39 0.06 16.13
C GLN A 584 -17.91 0.08 16.35
N SER A 585 -18.38 0.21 17.60
CA SER A 585 -19.80 0.35 17.90
C SER A 585 -20.33 1.71 17.43
N GLY A 586 -21.49 1.71 16.79
CA GLY A 586 -22.20 2.92 16.40
C GLY A 586 -23.04 2.74 15.14
N THR A 587 -23.35 3.87 14.50
CA THR A 587 -24.21 3.94 13.33
C THR A 587 -23.39 3.85 12.05
N TYR A 588 -23.68 2.84 11.24
CA TYR A 588 -23.15 2.65 9.90
C TYR A 588 -24.16 3.21 8.89
N GLN A 589 -23.72 4.12 8.03
CA GLN A 589 -24.55 4.73 7.01
C GLN A 589 -24.17 4.21 5.62
N VAL A 590 -25.17 3.84 4.82
CA VAL A 590 -25.02 3.41 3.43
C VAL A 590 -25.81 4.31 2.48
N THR A 591 -25.17 4.69 1.38
CA THR A 591 -25.81 5.28 0.21
C THR A 591 -25.56 4.40 -1.01
N GLY A 592 -26.64 3.94 -1.65
CA GLY A 592 -26.59 3.29 -2.96
C GLY A 592 -26.61 4.31 -4.10
N TYR A 593 -25.94 4.01 -5.20
CA TYR A 593 -25.90 4.81 -6.43
C TYR A 593 -26.36 3.93 -7.59
N TYR A 594 -27.53 4.24 -8.12
CA TYR A 594 -28.08 3.55 -9.29
C TYR A 594 -27.93 4.45 -10.51
N PHE A 595 -27.03 4.08 -11.42
CA PHE A 595 -26.58 4.93 -12.54
C PHE A 595 -26.27 6.37 -12.10
N GLY A 596 -25.49 6.55 -11.05
CA GLY A 596 -25.10 7.88 -10.56
C GLY A 596 -26.16 8.63 -9.74
N CYS A 597 -27.43 8.20 -9.74
CA CYS A 597 -28.45 8.77 -8.83
C CYS A 597 -28.26 8.21 -7.41
N PRO A 598 -27.91 9.05 -6.41
CA PRO A 598 -27.85 8.60 -5.02
C PRO A 598 -29.24 8.30 -4.50
N THR A 599 -29.36 7.20 -3.76
CA THR A 599 -30.51 6.85 -2.92
C THR A 599 -30.57 7.75 -1.68
N TYR A 600 -31.67 7.67 -0.93
CA TYR A 600 -31.68 8.23 0.43
C TYR A 600 -30.77 7.40 1.34
N PRO A 601 -29.85 8.04 2.10
CA PRO A 601 -28.99 7.31 3.03
C PRO A 601 -29.81 6.44 3.99
N LYS A 602 -29.29 5.25 4.28
CA LYS A 602 -29.84 4.33 5.28
C LYS A 602 -28.83 4.05 6.36
N GLU A 603 -29.33 3.87 7.57
CA GLU A 603 -28.53 3.63 8.77
C GLU A 603 -28.76 2.22 9.27
N VAL A 604 -27.69 1.60 9.77
CA VAL A 604 -27.66 0.31 10.47
C VAL A 604 -26.88 0.52 11.75
N ASN A 605 -27.44 0.10 12.88
CA ASN A 605 -26.81 0.24 14.18
C ASN A 605 -26.12 -1.05 14.60
N VAL A 606 -24.83 -0.95 14.94
CA VAL A 606 -24.04 -2.06 15.47
C VAL A 606 -23.61 -1.73 16.90
N ASP A 607 -24.14 -2.47 17.86
CA ASP A 607 -23.83 -2.34 19.28
C ASP A 607 -22.83 -3.43 19.68
N ILE A 608 -21.58 -3.05 19.98
CA ILE A 608 -20.52 -3.98 20.35
C ILE A 608 -20.22 -3.80 21.84
N LYS A 609 -20.53 -4.82 22.63
CA LYS A 609 -20.27 -4.83 24.06
C LYS A 609 -18.89 -5.45 24.36
N PRO A 610 -18.08 -4.84 25.26
CA PRO A 610 -16.85 -5.46 25.71
C PRO A 610 -17.14 -6.76 26.46
N ASN A 611 -16.22 -7.72 26.39
CA ASN A 611 -16.34 -8.94 27.19
C ASN A 611 -16.10 -8.63 28.68
N PRO A 612 -16.84 -9.25 29.61
CA PRO A 612 -16.63 -9.02 31.03
C PRO A 612 -15.25 -9.50 31.49
N HIS A 613 -14.56 -8.66 32.27
CA HIS A 613 -13.28 -9.00 32.88
C HIS A 613 -13.49 -9.77 34.19
N VAL A 614 -13.18 -11.06 34.19
CA VAL A 614 -13.19 -11.91 35.39
C VAL A 614 -11.76 -12.08 35.87
N GLU A 615 -11.52 -11.95 37.17
CA GLU A 615 -10.20 -12.10 37.78
C GLU A 615 -10.34 -12.97 39.04
N LEU A 616 -9.71 -14.14 39.02
CA LEU A 616 -9.59 -15.08 40.13
C LEU A 616 -8.31 -14.84 40.94
N GLY A 617 -7.41 -14.00 40.43
CA GLY A 617 -6.13 -13.66 41.04
C GLY A 617 -4.97 -14.51 40.50
N GLN A 618 -3.80 -14.37 41.13
CA GLN A 618 -2.62 -15.16 40.78
C GLN A 618 -2.68 -16.54 41.43
N ASP A 619 -2.00 -17.51 40.80
CA ASP A 619 -1.79 -18.84 41.36
C ASP A 619 -1.26 -18.76 42.80
N THR A 620 -1.83 -19.58 43.68
CA THR A 620 -1.61 -19.47 45.12
C THR A 620 -1.57 -20.85 45.79
N PHE A 621 -1.45 -20.89 47.11
CA PHE A 621 -1.54 -22.11 47.90
C PHE A 621 -2.50 -21.95 49.09
N PHE A 622 -2.97 -23.07 49.63
CA PHE A 622 -3.76 -23.08 50.86
C PHE A 622 -3.55 -24.36 51.69
N CYS A 623 -4.00 -24.35 52.94
CA CYS A 623 -4.05 -25.54 53.80
C CYS A 623 -5.49 -25.80 54.27
N PRO A 624 -6.16 -26.88 53.83
CA PRO A 624 -7.54 -27.20 54.21
C PRO A 624 -7.76 -27.30 55.73
N ALA A 625 -6.73 -27.72 56.47
CA ALA A 625 -6.82 -27.94 57.91
C ALA A 625 -6.77 -26.67 58.77
N ARG A 626 -6.29 -25.55 58.20
CA ARG A 626 -6.10 -24.30 58.95
C ARG A 626 -6.96 -23.15 58.41
N THR A 627 -7.16 -23.11 57.11
CA THR A 627 -7.78 -21.97 56.42
C THR A 627 -8.80 -22.45 55.41
N THR A 628 -9.91 -21.73 55.30
CA THR A 628 -10.82 -21.87 54.16
C THR A 628 -10.43 -20.84 53.12
N LEU A 629 -10.17 -21.29 51.89
CA LEU A 629 -9.94 -20.41 50.76
C LEU A 629 -11.22 -20.38 49.92
N THR A 630 -11.66 -19.17 49.57
CA THR A 630 -12.80 -18.96 48.68
C THR A 630 -12.39 -18.04 47.54
N LEU A 631 -12.75 -18.41 46.32
CA LEU A 631 -12.70 -17.51 45.17
C LEU A 631 -14.06 -16.82 45.09
N SER A 632 -14.06 -15.50 44.95
CA SER A 632 -15.27 -14.70 44.82
C SER A 632 -15.22 -13.92 43.53
N ILE A 633 -16.28 -13.99 42.74
CA ILE A 633 -16.45 -13.18 41.54
C ILE A 633 -17.67 -12.26 41.68
N PRO A 634 -17.76 -11.18 40.89
CA PRO A 634 -18.99 -10.40 40.78
C PRO A 634 -20.19 -11.24 40.31
N SER A 635 -21.40 -10.70 40.47
CA SER A 635 -22.60 -11.33 39.91
C SER A 635 -22.66 -11.13 38.40
N TYR A 636 -23.00 -12.20 37.69
CA TYR A 636 -23.22 -12.23 36.24
C TYR A 636 -24.56 -12.92 35.93
N SER A 637 -25.08 -12.78 34.70
CA SER A 637 -26.33 -13.43 34.29
C SER A 637 -26.21 -14.94 34.28
N THR A 638 -25.07 -15.45 33.84
CA THR A 638 -24.72 -16.88 33.95
C THR A 638 -23.35 -17.00 34.59
N ILE A 639 -23.22 -17.93 35.53
CA ILE A 639 -21.95 -18.32 36.12
C ILE A 639 -21.85 -19.83 36.01
N ARG A 640 -20.67 -20.33 35.61
CA ARG A 640 -20.37 -21.76 35.53
C ARG A 640 -18.93 -22.02 35.93
N TRP A 641 -18.74 -22.62 37.09
CA TRP A 641 -17.43 -23.15 37.52
C TRP A 641 -17.13 -24.49 36.84
N GLU A 642 -15.88 -24.94 36.98
CA GLU A 642 -15.39 -26.20 36.41
C GLU A 642 -16.20 -27.42 36.86
N ASP A 643 -16.70 -27.39 38.10
CA ASP A 643 -17.50 -28.45 38.70
C ASP A 643 -18.99 -28.37 38.37
N GLN A 644 -19.37 -27.49 37.45
CA GLN A 644 -20.76 -27.24 37.09
C GLN A 644 -21.58 -26.48 38.15
N SER A 645 -20.97 -25.88 39.17
CA SER A 645 -21.68 -24.96 40.08
C SER A 645 -21.89 -23.58 39.44
N ASN A 646 -22.84 -22.81 39.96
CA ASN A 646 -23.28 -21.51 39.42
C ASN A 646 -23.36 -20.40 40.49
N THR A 647 -22.57 -20.51 41.56
CA THR A 647 -22.53 -19.56 42.67
C THR A 647 -21.47 -18.48 42.45
N VAL A 648 -21.65 -17.30 43.04
CA VAL A 648 -20.63 -16.22 43.01
C VAL A 648 -19.39 -16.52 43.86
N ILE A 649 -19.52 -17.44 44.81
CA ILE A 649 -18.44 -17.90 45.69
C ILE A 649 -18.14 -19.36 45.36
N ARG A 650 -16.85 -19.68 45.26
CA ARG A 650 -16.30 -21.01 45.09
C ARG A 650 -15.39 -21.36 46.26
N THR A 651 -15.80 -22.32 47.07
CA THR A 651 -14.97 -22.80 48.19
C THR A 651 -13.97 -23.83 47.68
N ILE A 652 -12.70 -23.65 48.07
CA ILE A 652 -11.60 -24.51 47.69
C ILE A 652 -11.40 -25.56 48.78
N THR A 653 -11.53 -26.83 48.41
CA THR A 653 -11.42 -27.97 49.34
C THR A 653 -10.23 -28.88 49.06
N ALA A 654 -9.60 -28.74 47.90
CA ALA A 654 -8.40 -29.46 47.49
C ALA A 654 -7.55 -28.61 46.53
N GLY A 655 -6.27 -28.91 46.41
CA GLY A 655 -5.42 -28.31 45.37
C GLY A 655 -5.86 -28.70 43.95
N GLY A 656 -5.64 -27.82 42.97
CA GLY A 656 -5.96 -28.06 41.56
C GLY A 656 -6.17 -26.79 40.73
N LEU A 657 -6.55 -26.97 39.47
CA LEU A 657 -6.94 -25.88 38.55
C LEU A 657 -8.43 -25.58 38.71
N TYR A 658 -8.75 -24.34 39.07
CA TYR A 658 -10.11 -23.83 39.16
C TYR A 658 -10.36 -22.86 38.01
N SER A 659 -11.54 -22.94 37.39
CA SER A 659 -11.88 -22.07 36.26
C SER A 659 -13.33 -21.70 36.27
N VAL A 660 -13.63 -20.47 35.86
CA VAL A 660 -15.00 -19.98 35.76
C VAL A 660 -15.28 -19.42 34.38
N ARG A 661 -16.48 -19.68 33.89
CA ARG A 661 -17.04 -19.04 32.69
C ARG A 661 -18.27 -18.26 33.10
N VAL A 662 -18.37 -17.02 32.64
CA VAL A 662 -19.49 -16.13 32.95
C VAL A 662 -20.10 -15.57 31.67
N MET A 663 -21.37 -15.17 31.76
CA MET A 663 -22.06 -14.39 30.74
C MET A 663 -22.69 -13.17 31.40
N ASP A 664 -22.44 -11.98 30.87
CA ASP A 664 -23.04 -10.74 31.38
C ASP A 664 -24.52 -10.58 30.99
N GLN A 665 -25.12 -9.40 31.27
CA GLN A 665 -26.52 -9.09 30.93
C GLN A 665 -26.78 -8.92 29.43
N PHE A 666 -25.74 -8.73 28.62
CA PHE A 666 -25.82 -8.60 27.17
C PHE A 666 -25.50 -9.92 26.45
N GLY A 667 -25.12 -10.96 27.19
CA GLY A 667 -24.75 -12.26 26.64
C GLY A 667 -23.28 -12.36 26.24
N CYS A 668 -22.40 -11.52 26.79
CA CYS A 668 -20.98 -11.54 26.47
C CYS A 668 -20.17 -12.46 27.37
N PRO A 669 -19.30 -13.32 26.80
CA PRO A 669 -18.56 -14.32 27.55
C PRO A 669 -17.33 -13.72 28.23
N GLY A 670 -17.08 -14.14 29.47
CA GLY A 670 -15.81 -13.94 30.15
C GLY A 670 -15.35 -15.22 30.82
N SER A 671 -14.06 -15.38 31.02
CA SER A 671 -13.51 -16.54 31.73
C SER A 671 -12.17 -16.24 32.35
N ASP A 672 -11.86 -16.94 33.43
CA ASP A 672 -10.54 -16.93 34.04
C ASP A 672 -10.25 -18.26 34.74
N SER A 673 -8.98 -18.53 35.02
CA SER A 673 -8.50 -19.74 35.70
C SER A 673 -7.35 -19.44 36.66
N ILE A 674 -7.34 -20.15 37.79
CA ILE A 674 -6.30 -20.06 38.83
C ILE A 674 -5.86 -21.46 39.24
N PHE A 675 -4.56 -21.66 39.42
CA PHE A 675 -4.00 -22.87 39.99
C PHE A 675 -3.75 -22.70 41.49
N ILE A 676 -4.23 -23.66 42.29
CA ILE A 676 -4.10 -23.64 43.74
C ILE A 676 -3.34 -24.88 44.22
N GLU A 677 -2.21 -24.67 44.89
CA GLU A 677 -1.40 -25.75 45.49
C GLU A 677 -1.81 -26.01 46.94
N GLU A 678 -1.79 -27.27 47.39
CA GLU A 678 -2.07 -27.62 48.78
C GLU A 678 -0.76 -27.67 49.59
N LYS A 679 -0.57 -26.72 50.51
CA LYS A 679 0.62 -26.62 51.37
C LYS A 679 0.21 -26.44 52.82
N CYS A 680 0.23 -27.53 53.59
CA CYS A 680 -0.05 -27.51 55.02
C CYS A 680 1.24 -27.48 55.85
N PRO A 681 1.28 -26.68 56.94
CA PRO A 681 2.45 -26.64 57.80
C PRO A 681 2.73 -27.99 58.45
N LEU A 682 3.99 -28.40 58.45
CA LEU A 682 4.45 -29.60 59.14
C LEU A 682 4.12 -29.49 60.63
N ILE A 683 3.40 -30.48 61.18
CA ILE A 683 3.13 -30.57 62.61
C ILE A 683 3.83 -31.82 63.12
N ILE A 684 4.67 -31.65 64.14
CA ILE A 684 5.37 -32.75 64.79
C ILE A 684 5.35 -32.59 66.31
N HIS A 685 4.90 -33.63 67.00
CA HIS A 685 4.91 -33.73 68.45
C HIS A 685 5.70 -34.96 68.87
N ILE A 686 6.74 -34.74 69.67
CA ILE A 686 7.68 -35.79 70.07
C ILE A 686 7.45 -36.09 71.56
N PRO A 687 7.01 -37.31 71.92
CA PRO A 687 6.94 -37.73 73.32
C PRO A 687 8.32 -37.69 73.98
N ASN A 688 8.38 -37.53 75.29
CA ASN A 688 9.63 -37.59 76.05
C ASN A 688 9.75 -38.86 76.93
N VAL A 689 8.68 -39.65 77.02
CA VAL A 689 8.61 -40.87 77.81
C VAL A 689 7.67 -41.88 77.17
N PHE A 690 7.98 -43.17 77.29
CA PHE A 690 7.09 -44.26 76.91
C PHE A 690 7.31 -45.47 77.84
N SER A 691 6.28 -46.30 78.00
CA SER A 691 6.24 -47.42 78.95
C SER A 691 5.83 -48.72 78.27
N PRO A 692 6.76 -49.46 77.65
CA PRO A 692 6.48 -50.73 76.96
C PRO A 692 6.21 -51.87 77.95
N ASN A 693 5.02 -51.87 78.58
CA ASN A 693 4.54 -52.82 79.58
C ASN A 693 3.42 -53.75 79.05
N GLY A 694 2.94 -53.53 77.82
CA GLY A 694 1.94 -54.35 77.14
C GLY A 694 0.48 -54.03 77.50
N ASP A 695 0.22 -52.91 78.16
CA ASP A 695 -1.14 -52.44 78.47
C ASP A 695 -1.82 -51.67 77.30
N GLN A 696 -1.12 -51.53 76.17
CA GLN A 696 -1.49 -50.79 74.96
C GLN A 696 -1.47 -49.27 75.11
N VAL A 697 -0.94 -48.75 76.21
CA VAL A 697 -0.84 -47.32 76.51
C VAL A 697 0.62 -46.90 76.57
N ASN A 698 1.03 -46.04 75.62
CA ASN A 698 2.41 -45.56 75.49
C ASN A 698 3.47 -46.69 75.38
N ASP A 699 3.09 -47.84 74.81
CA ASP A 699 4.01 -48.97 74.58
C ASP A 699 5.04 -48.71 73.48
N ILE A 700 4.80 -47.71 72.63
CA ILE A 700 5.61 -47.40 71.46
C ILE A 700 6.00 -45.92 71.51
N PHE A 701 7.30 -45.65 71.46
CA PHE A 701 7.80 -44.32 71.18
C PHE A 701 7.59 -43.99 69.70
N ARG A 702 6.57 -43.17 69.43
CA ARG A 702 6.20 -42.73 68.08
C ARG A 702 5.87 -41.23 68.10
N PRO A 703 6.65 -40.39 67.39
CA PRO A 703 6.27 -39.00 67.14
C PRO A 703 4.94 -38.93 66.39
N SER A 704 4.06 -37.99 66.77
CA SER A 704 2.86 -37.67 65.99
C SER A 704 3.27 -36.67 64.91
N VAL A 705 3.20 -37.06 63.64
CA VAL A 705 3.61 -36.23 62.50
C VAL A 705 2.46 -36.10 61.52
N GLU A 706 2.11 -34.86 61.15
CA GLU A 706 1.10 -34.54 60.15
C GLU A 706 1.68 -33.61 59.07
N TYR A 707 1.20 -33.72 57.84
CA TYR A 707 1.60 -32.90 56.68
C TYR A 707 3.09 -32.98 56.33
N VAL A 708 3.70 -34.14 56.58
CA VAL A 708 5.10 -34.41 56.24
C VAL A 708 5.23 -34.89 54.80
N ARG A 709 6.22 -34.35 54.08
CA ARG A 709 6.61 -34.78 52.74
C ARG A 709 7.64 -35.90 52.82
N GLU A 710 8.59 -35.80 53.73
CA GLU A 710 9.63 -36.81 53.96
C GLU A 710 9.92 -36.94 55.46
N PHE A 711 10.05 -38.17 55.97
CA PHE A 711 10.23 -38.43 57.41
C PHE A 711 11.25 -39.53 57.66
N LYS A 712 12.02 -39.40 58.74
CA LYS A 712 12.91 -40.44 59.26
C LYS A 712 13.09 -40.34 60.77
N LEU A 713 12.80 -41.41 61.49
CA LEU A 713 13.04 -41.58 62.93
C LEU A 713 14.20 -42.55 63.15
N GLU A 714 15.15 -42.17 63.99
CA GLU A 714 16.27 -43.01 64.44
C GLU A 714 16.38 -42.98 65.97
N ILE A 715 16.63 -44.13 66.59
CA ILE A 715 16.90 -44.25 68.03
C ILE A 715 18.30 -44.76 68.24
N PHE A 716 18.99 -44.21 69.23
CA PHE A 716 20.35 -44.54 69.61
C PHE A 716 20.44 -44.87 71.10
N SER A 717 21.37 -45.76 71.45
CA SER A 717 21.78 -45.98 72.82
C SER A 717 22.51 -44.76 73.38
N ARG A 718 22.69 -44.69 74.71
CA ARG A 718 23.50 -43.65 75.36
C ARG A 718 24.96 -43.58 74.89
N TRP A 719 25.43 -44.62 74.20
CA TRP A 719 26.78 -44.74 73.66
C TRP A 719 26.85 -44.46 72.15
N GLY A 720 25.73 -44.07 71.52
CA GLY A 720 25.66 -43.70 70.11
C GLY A 720 25.41 -44.86 69.13
N GLU A 721 25.12 -46.07 69.61
CA GLU A 721 24.75 -47.20 68.76
C GLU A 721 23.29 -47.06 68.29
N ARG A 722 23.03 -47.14 66.98
CA ARG A 722 21.66 -47.04 66.43
C ARG A 722 20.88 -48.33 66.69
N LEU A 723 19.80 -48.20 67.45
CA LEU A 723 18.94 -49.31 67.88
C LEU A 723 17.70 -49.48 67.01
N PHE A 724 17.23 -48.40 66.37
CA PHE A 724 16.02 -48.39 65.57
C PHE A 724 16.11 -47.34 64.46
N VAL A 725 15.49 -47.62 63.31
CA VAL A 725 15.28 -46.66 62.22
C VAL A 725 13.96 -46.94 61.51
N SER A 726 13.23 -45.89 61.15
CA SER A 726 12.04 -45.96 60.31
C SER A 726 11.92 -44.71 59.45
N ASN A 727 11.54 -44.87 58.18
CA ASN A 727 11.11 -43.74 57.34
C ASN A 727 9.57 -43.63 57.29
N ASP A 728 8.86 -44.54 57.95
CA ASP A 728 7.40 -44.55 58.05
C ASP A 728 6.97 -43.93 59.38
N VAL A 729 6.17 -42.86 59.30
CA VAL A 729 5.59 -42.15 60.44
C VAL A 729 4.69 -43.03 61.31
N ALA A 730 4.08 -44.07 60.74
CA ALA A 730 3.20 -44.97 61.49
C ALA A 730 3.98 -45.94 62.39
N THR A 731 5.27 -46.13 62.11
CA THR A 731 6.14 -47.11 62.78
C THR A 731 7.03 -46.43 63.82
N GLY A 732 6.88 -46.84 65.09
CA GLY A 732 7.68 -46.33 66.21
C GLY A 732 8.47 -47.42 66.94
N TRP A 733 9.27 -47.02 67.93
CA TRP A 733 10.12 -47.93 68.69
C TRP A 733 9.43 -48.46 69.96
N ASN A 734 9.31 -49.78 70.09
CA ASN A 734 8.65 -50.46 71.21
C ASN A 734 9.61 -50.79 72.39
N GLY A 735 10.83 -50.26 72.38
CA GLY A 735 11.83 -50.56 73.41
C GLY A 735 12.47 -51.94 73.30
N GLN A 736 12.44 -52.56 72.11
CA GLN A 736 13.21 -53.77 71.82
C GLN A 736 14.51 -53.44 71.07
N LEU A 737 15.56 -54.18 71.38
CA LEU A 737 16.82 -54.16 70.66
C LEU A 737 16.71 -54.98 69.37
N VAL A 738 17.70 -54.84 68.48
CA VAL A 738 17.73 -55.52 67.17
C VAL A 738 17.68 -57.05 67.30
N ASP A 739 18.16 -57.62 68.41
CA ASP A 739 18.14 -59.06 68.73
C ASP A 739 16.83 -59.53 69.38
N GLY A 740 15.82 -58.64 69.50
CA GLY A 740 14.52 -58.92 70.11
C GLY A 740 14.49 -58.84 71.63
N GLN A 741 15.64 -58.55 72.29
CA GLN A 741 15.67 -58.37 73.73
C GLN A 741 15.08 -57.03 74.16
N ASN A 742 14.59 -56.98 75.39
CA ASN A 742 14.06 -55.78 75.99
C ASN A 742 15.20 -54.81 76.37
N ALA A 743 15.17 -53.60 75.80
CA ALA A 743 16.03 -52.50 76.20
C ALA A 743 15.86 -52.17 77.71
N LEU A 744 16.95 -51.84 78.40
CA LEU A 744 16.92 -51.54 79.83
C LEU A 744 16.17 -50.23 80.12
N PRO A 745 15.49 -50.10 81.28
CA PRO A 745 14.95 -48.80 81.71
C PRO A 745 16.03 -47.72 81.71
N GLY A 746 15.72 -46.55 81.13
CA GLY A 746 16.68 -45.46 81.04
C GLY A 746 16.44 -44.51 79.88
N VAL A 747 17.38 -43.59 79.69
CA VAL A 747 17.33 -42.54 78.68
C VAL A 747 18.02 -42.99 77.38
N TYR A 748 17.34 -42.81 76.27
CA TYR A 748 17.78 -43.10 74.89
C TYR A 748 17.74 -41.83 74.05
N ILE A 749 18.57 -41.74 73.02
CA ILE A 749 18.64 -40.55 72.15
C ILE A 749 17.83 -40.81 70.88
N TYR A 750 16.97 -39.89 70.49
CA TYR A 750 16.32 -39.94 69.18
C TYR A 750 16.88 -38.87 68.25
N HIS A 751 16.82 -39.16 66.96
CA HIS A 751 17.01 -38.20 65.88
C HIS A 751 15.84 -38.33 64.91
N ILE A 752 15.18 -37.22 64.59
CA ILE A 752 14.07 -37.19 63.65
C ILE A 752 14.37 -36.15 62.57
N PHE A 753 14.38 -36.59 61.32
CA PHE A 753 14.39 -35.72 60.15
C PHE A 753 12.97 -35.63 59.60
N ALA A 754 12.50 -34.42 59.29
CA ALA A 754 11.22 -34.20 58.64
C ALA A 754 11.28 -33.04 57.64
N GLU A 755 10.81 -33.25 56.42
CA GLU A 755 10.59 -32.20 55.43
C GLU A 755 9.09 -31.92 55.28
N GLY A 756 8.71 -30.65 55.25
CA GLY A 756 7.33 -30.22 55.01
C GLY A 756 7.27 -28.73 54.71
N TYR A 757 6.11 -28.10 54.87
CA TYR A 757 5.98 -26.65 54.67
C TYR A 757 5.97 -25.91 56.00
N ASN A 758 6.40 -24.65 56.01
CA ASN A 758 6.19 -23.74 57.14
C ASN A 758 4.84 -23.02 57.01
N GLU A 759 4.54 -22.11 57.95
CA GLU A 759 3.29 -21.32 57.94
C GLU A 759 3.14 -20.38 56.74
N LYS A 760 4.24 -20.08 56.04
CA LYS A 760 4.27 -19.25 54.84
C LYS A 760 4.23 -20.06 53.54
N GLY A 761 4.13 -21.38 53.62
CA GLY A 761 4.16 -22.27 52.46
C GLY A 761 5.56 -22.47 51.86
N ASP A 762 6.62 -22.03 52.53
CA ASP A 762 7.99 -22.33 52.14
C ASP A 762 8.35 -23.75 52.55
N LEU A 763 9.12 -24.43 51.72
CA LEU A 763 9.66 -25.74 52.07
C LEU A 763 10.66 -25.60 53.21
N ILE A 764 10.48 -26.40 54.26
CA ILE A 764 11.37 -26.48 55.41
C ILE A 764 11.79 -27.91 55.67
N THR A 765 12.98 -28.02 56.24
CA THR A 765 13.56 -29.25 56.74
C THR A 765 13.85 -29.04 58.22
N GLU A 766 13.37 -29.95 59.06
CA GLU A 766 13.51 -29.91 60.51
C GLU A 766 14.23 -31.17 61.00
N ASP A 767 15.28 -30.96 61.80
CA ASP A 767 16.06 -32.01 62.45
C ASP A 767 15.90 -31.90 63.97
N PHE A 768 15.18 -32.85 64.56
CA PHE A 768 14.97 -32.92 66.01
C PHE A 768 15.88 -33.98 66.63
N ALA A 769 16.79 -33.55 67.49
CA ALA A 769 17.56 -34.44 68.36
C ALA A 769 17.15 -34.21 69.81
N GLY A 770 16.95 -35.30 70.55
CA GLY A 770 16.57 -35.21 71.96
C GLY A 770 16.65 -36.56 72.65
N ASP A 771 16.17 -36.61 73.87
CA ASP A 771 16.14 -37.82 74.66
C ASP A 771 14.71 -38.30 74.95
N VAL A 772 14.56 -39.62 75.01
CA VAL A 772 13.33 -40.31 75.39
C VAL A 772 13.63 -41.26 76.55
N THR A 773 12.79 -41.18 77.58
CA THR A 773 12.88 -42.07 78.75
C THR A 773 12.02 -43.31 78.54
N LEU A 774 12.64 -44.49 78.66
CA LEU A 774 11.97 -45.79 78.67
C LEU A 774 11.72 -46.20 80.13
N LEU A 775 10.46 -46.38 80.50
CA LEU A 775 10.02 -46.88 81.81
C LEU A 775 9.52 -48.33 81.69
N ARG A 776 10.01 -49.23 82.53
CA ARG A 776 9.57 -50.64 82.58
C ARG A 776 9.42 -51.12 84.00
#